data_AF-J9H7T4-F1
#
_entry.id   AF-J9H7T4-F1
#
_cell.length_a   1.000
_cell.length_b   1.000
_cell.length_c   1.000
_cell.angle_alpha   90.00
_cell.angle_beta   90.00
_cell.angle_gamma   90.00
#
_symmetry.space_group_name_H-M   'P 1'
#
loop_
_entity.id
_entity.type
_entity.pdbx_description
1 polymer ?
#
loop_
_entity_poly.entity_id
_entity_poly.type
_entity_poly.pdbx_seq_one_letter_code
_entity_poly.pdbx_strand_id
1 'polypeptide(L)'
;MTLNFEELQKKEPDLNELKRIFEELEFRTFLNKYFGTTTPAQKKEPIQASLFAEFSNDVQGDLFQTNLDTIKNRKHKYHLIDSLEDAKNLCDLLLTYEKVSIDTETTSTDAISAQLVGMSFSVGQHEAWYVAVPKETENIQSFVEVFRPLFENKDILKVGQNLKYDFNVLASYNVHLCAPMFDTMLAHYLIQPELRHNMDYLAEIYLNYQTIPIEDLIGPRGRSQKNMADLTPEAVYAYACEDADITFELYPLLEKELKENGLEDLFYQIEMPLMPVLAKMERNGVRLDTAALKETGNHFAERMALLEKEIHELAGHEFSITSPRQVGEVLFDELKLNSKAKKTKSGQYSTGEEVLDALRSKHPIVGKILDHRALKKLMSTYIDALPQMINPETGHLHTSFNQAVTATGRLSSSNPNLQNIPVRGEDGREIRKAFVAEEGCIFFSADYSQIELRIMAHLSGDEHLIQDFRAGKDIHAATASRIYKKPLEEIDRDERRKAKTANFGIIYGISAFGLAERMEVSRTEAKDLIDSYFQTYPKVKEYMEESIRNAQGRGYIETEFHRRRYLPDISSRNSVVRGYAERNAVNAPIQGTAADIIKLAMVRIDQRFEKENIRSKMILQVHDELNFSVFPEELEHVKQIVLEEMEAVYPMQVPLVADCGEGQNWLEAH
;
A
#
# COMPACT_ATOMS: atom_id res chain seq x y z
N MET A 1 -47.47 -5.16 -31.15
CA MET A 1 -46.37 -6.08 -31.49
C MET A 1 -46.57 -7.34 -30.68
N THR A 2 -47.03 -8.41 -31.31
CA THR A 2 -47.13 -9.74 -30.71
C THR A 2 -45.72 -10.31 -30.67
N LEU A 3 -45.16 -10.50 -29.47
CA LEU A 3 -43.84 -11.08 -29.28
C LEU A 3 -43.91 -12.57 -29.65
N ASN A 4 -43.16 -13.00 -30.66
CA ASN A 4 -43.06 -14.40 -31.03
C ASN A 4 -42.00 -15.09 -30.16
N PHE A 5 -42.44 -15.92 -29.21
CA PHE A 5 -41.55 -16.60 -28.28
C PHE A 5 -40.63 -17.64 -28.95
N GLU A 6 -40.95 -18.10 -30.17
CA GLU A 6 -40.07 -19.00 -30.93
C GLU A 6 -38.81 -18.27 -31.44
N GLU A 7 -38.93 -16.98 -31.76
CA GLU A 7 -37.79 -16.17 -32.22
C GLU A 7 -36.84 -15.76 -31.08
N LEU A 8 -37.27 -15.95 -29.82
CA LEU A 8 -36.50 -15.64 -28.62
C LEU A 8 -35.79 -16.88 -28.04
N GLN A 9 -35.84 -18.01 -28.73
CA GLN A 9 -35.10 -19.20 -28.32
C GLN A 9 -33.60 -18.96 -28.48
N LYS A 10 -32.86 -19.27 -27.41
CA LYS A 10 -31.39 -19.18 -27.39
C LYS A 10 -30.83 -20.16 -28.43
N LYS A 11 -30.16 -19.63 -29.46
CA LYS A 11 -29.43 -20.42 -30.46
C LYS A 11 -28.02 -20.71 -29.97
N GLU A 12 -27.45 -21.80 -30.49
CA GLU A 12 -26.01 -22.04 -30.35
C GLU A 12 -25.23 -20.90 -31.03
N PRO A 13 -24.21 -20.32 -30.37
CA PRO A 13 -23.42 -19.25 -30.94
C PRO A 13 -22.62 -19.75 -32.15
N ASP A 14 -22.40 -18.87 -33.13
CA ASP A 14 -21.44 -19.14 -34.19
C ASP A 14 -20.03 -19.08 -33.61
N LEU A 15 -19.51 -20.25 -33.29
CA LEU A 15 -18.21 -20.44 -32.64
C LEU A 15 -17.04 -19.93 -33.49
N ASN A 16 -17.15 -19.93 -34.82
CA ASN A 16 -16.09 -19.44 -35.70
C ASN A 16 -16.06 -17.91 -35.70
N GLU A 17 -17.23 -17.26 -35.78
CA GLU A 17 -17.32 -15.81 -35.73
C GLU A 17 -16.99 -15.27 -34.33
N LEU A 18 -17.39 -15.99 -33.27
CA LEU A 18 -17.00 -15.63 -31.90
C LEU A 18 -15.49 -15.68 -31.70
N LYS A 19 -14.83 -16.71 -32.26
CA LYS A 19 -13.37 -16.85 -32.20
C LYS A 19 -12.68 -15.70 -32.91
N ARG A 20 -13.12 -15.34 -34.12
CA ARG A 20 -12.60 -14.21 -34.89
C ARG A 20 -12.72 -12.89 -34.12
N ILE A 21 -13.89 -12.61 -33.54
CA ILE A 21 -14.13 -11.39 -32.76
C ILE A 21 -13.26 -11.39 -31.49
N PHE A 22 -13.12 -12.52 -30.80
CA PHE A 22 -12.28 -12.58 -29.61
C PHE A 22 -10.78 -12.46 -29.93
N GLU A 23 -10.34 -12.92 -31.10
CA GLU A 23 -8.98 -12.67 -31.61
C GLU A 23 -8.77 -11.18 -31.93
N GLU A 24 -9.71 -10.56 -32.65
CA GLU A 24 -9.66 -9.13 -33.00
C GLU A 24 -9.67 -8.20 -31.78
N LEU A 25 -10.39 -8.57 -30.72
CA LEU A 25 -10.49 -7.82 -29.48
C LEU A 25 -9.49 -8.26 -28.41
N GLU A 26 -8.59 -9.19 -28.75
CA GLU A 26 -7.59 -9.75 -27.83
C GLU A 26 -8.16 -10.30 -26.51
N PHE A 27 -9.35 -10.91 -26.55
CA PHE A 27 -10.00 -11.52 -25.39
C PHE A 27 -9.41 -12.91 -25.06
N ARG A 28 -8.12 -12.95 -24.75
CA ARG A 28 -7.28 -14.15 -24.55
C ARG A 28 -7.90 -15.15 -23.55
N THR A 29 -8.47 -14.66 -22.44
CA THR A 29 -9.13 -15.50 -21.43
C THR A 29 -10.39 -16.19 -21.96
N PHE A 30 -11.18 -15.50 -22.80
CA PHE A 30 -12.38 -16.07 -23.39
C PHE A 30 -12.06 -17.02 -24.54
N LEU A 31 -11.01 -16.76 -25.31
CA LEU A 31 -10.50 -17.69 -26.31
C LEU A 31 -10.13 -19.04 -25.68
N ASN A 32 -9.34 -19.03 -24.61
CA ASN A 32 -8.94 -20.26 -23.92
C ASN A 32 -10.13 -20.98 -23.28
N LYS A 33 -11.09 -20.23 -22.71
CA LYS A 33 -12.27 -20.81 -22.05
C LYS A 33 -13.21 -21.53 -23.03
N TYR A 34 -13.39 -20.99 -24.23
CA TYR A 34 -14.36 -21.52 -25.21
C TYR A 34 -13.72 -22.44 -26.25
N PHE A 35 -12.41 -22.33 -26.49
CA PHE A 35 -11.72 -23.03 -27.57
C PHE A 35 -10.45 -23.78 -27.15
N GLY A 36 -10.04 -23.71 -25.87
CA GLY A 36 -8.89 -24.45 -25.35
C GLY A 36 -9.21 -25.92 -25.05
N THR A 37 -8.25 -26.82 -25.28
CA THR A 37 -8.34 -28.24 -24.89
C THR A 37 -8.08 -28.40 -23.40
N THR A 38 -9.05 -28.93 -22.66
CA THR A 38 -8.97 -29.15 -21.21
C THR A 38 -8.03 -30.31 -20.86
N THR A 39 -6.98 -30.03 -20.08
CA THR A 39 -6.25 -31.05 -19.31
C THR A 39 -6.79 -31.05 -17.87
N PRO A 40 -6.96 -32.21 -17.19
CA PRO A 40 -7.62 -32.24 -15.88
C PRO A 40 -6.80 -31.53 -14.80
N ALA A 41 -7.41 -30.56 -14.13
CA ALA A 41 -6.79 -29.80 -13.03
C ALA A 41 -6.51 -30.70 -11.81
N GLN A 42 -5.25 -30.76 -11.37
CA GLN A 42 -4.89 -31.29 -10.05
C GLN A 42 -5.28 -30.29 -8.95
N LYS A 43 -5.75 -30.83 -7.81
CA LYS A 43 -6.18 -30.07 -6.62
C LYS A 43 -5.03 -29.23 -6.04
N LYS A 44 -5.23 -27.91 -5.91
CA LYS A 44 -4.37 -27.00 -5.13
C LYS A 44 -4.81 -26.97 -3.66
N GLU A 45 -3.86 -27.11 -2.74
CA GLU A 45 -4.00 -26.84 -1.31
C GLU A 45 -3.89 -25.32 -1.01
N PRO A 46 -4.42 -24.82 0.11
CA PRO A 46 -4.52 -23.39 0.38
C PRO A 46 -3.17 -22.81 0.84
N ILE A 47 -2.61 -21.88 0.04
CA ILE A 47 -1.45 -21.07 0.41
C ILE A 47 -1.94 -19.66 0.78
N GLN A 48 -1.45 -19.14 1.91
CA GLN A 48 -1.72 -17.78 2.41
C GLN A 48 -1.37 -16.71 1.36
N ALA A 49 -2.27 -15.74 1.23
CA ALA A 49 -2.26 -14.70 0.22
C ALA A 49 -1.01 -13.82 0.24
N SER A 50 -0.12 -14.03 -0.73
CA SER A 50 0.67 -12.94 -1.31
C SER A 50 -0.25 -12.17 -2.27
N LEU A 51 -0.48 -10.89 -1.99
CA LEU A 51 -1.28 -9.99 -2.84
C LEU A 51 -0.70 -9.82 -4.25
N PHE A 52 0.53 -10.32 -4.50
CA PHE A 52 1.22 -10.31 -5.80
C PHE A 52 1.17 -11.66 -6.54
N ALA A 53 0.55 -12.69 -5.96
CA ALA A 53 0.57 -14.05 -6.52
C ALA A 53 -0.70 -14.43 -7.32
N GLU A 54 -1.79 -13.65 -7.26
CA GLU A 54 -3.08 -14.09 -7.83
C GLU A 54 -3.26 -13.89 -9.34
N PHE A 55 -2.26 -13.42 -10.09
CA PHE A 55 -2.34 -13.37 -11.56
C PHE A 55 -1.01 -13.74 -12.23
N SER A 56 -0.41 -14.86 -11.83
CA SER A 56 0.54 -15.56 -12.72
C SER A 56 -0.24 -16.10 -13.92
N ASN A 57 -0.01 -15.50 -15.09
CA ASN A 57 -0.48 -16.03 -16.36
C ASN A 57 0.27 -17.34 -16.64
N ASP A 58 -0.28 -18.47 -16.20
CA ASP A 58 0.10 -19.78 -16.75
C ASP A 58 -0.34 -19.81 -18.23
N VAL A 59 0.54 -19.35 -19.12
CA VAL A 59 0.40 -19.49 -20.56
C VAL A 59 1.57 -20.32 -21.07
N GLN A 60 1.40 -21.65 -21.05
CA GLN A 60 2.13 -22.52 -21.96
C GLN A 60 1.26 -22.77 -23.18
N GLY A 61 1.73 -22.31 -24.34
CA GLY A 61 1.09 -22.56 -25.62
C GLY A 61 1.70 -21.73 -26.74
N ASP A 62 2.77 -22.26 -27.35
CA ASP A 62 3.21 -21.93 -28.71
C ASP A 62 1.99 -21.95 -29.64
N LEU A 63 1.49 -20.79 -30.09
CA LEU A 63 0.65 -20.63 -31.29
C LEU A 63 0.24 -19.18 -31.64
N PHE A 64 0.79 -18.14 -31.01
CA PHE A 64 0.54 -16.75 -31.42
C PHE A 64 1.86 -16.01 -31.65
N GLN A 65 2.12 -15.55 -32.89
CA GLN A 65 3.16 -14.56 -33.12
C GLN A 65 2.66 -13.23 -32.55
N THR A 66 3.20 -12.83 -31.41
CA THR A 66 3.02 -11.48 -30.87
C THR A 66 3.69 -10.49 -31.83
N ASN A 67 3.04 -9.35 -32.11
CA ASN A 67 3.66 -8.24 -32.86
C ASN A 67 4.63 -7.42 -31.99
N LEU A 68 5.01 -7.95 -30.82
CA LEU A 68 5.88 -7.28 -29.87
C LEU A 68 7.34 -7.52 -30.26
N ASP A 69 8.16 -6.49 -30.08
CA ASP A 69 9.59 -6.67 -30.09
C ASP A 69 10.04 -7.48 -28.86
N THR A 70 11.16 -8.17 -28.98
CA THR A 70 11.80 -8.97 -27.94
C THR A 70 13.31 -8.85 -28.13
N ILE A 71 14.10 -9.33 -27.17
CA ILE A 71 15.56 -9.35 -27.30
C ILE A 71 16.04 -10.11 -28.55
N LYS A 72 15.23 -11.05 -29.06
CA LYS A 72 15.58 -11.87 -30.23
C LYS A 72 15.45 -11.13 -31.57
N ASN A 73 14.55 -10.15 -31.66
CA ASN A 73 14.26 -9.44 -32.92
C ASN A 73 14.72 -7.96 -32.91
N ARG A 74 14.91 -7.35 -31.73
CA ARG A 74 15.45 -6.00 -31.58
C ARG A 74 16.97 -6.04 -31.52
N LYS A 75 17.61 -5.26 -32.40
CA LYS A 75 19.08 -5.19 -32.47
C LYS A 75 19.62 -4.42 -31.26
N HIS A 76 20.48 -5.06 -30.49
CA HIS A 76 21.08 -4.51 -29.27
C HIS A 76 22.59 -4.82 -29.20
N LYS A 77 23.28 -4.12 -28.30
CA LYS A 77 24.72 -4.26 -28.02
C LYS A 77 24.93 -4.37 -26.51
N TYR A 78 24.91 -5.60 -26.01
CA TYR A 78 25.07 -5.90 -24.59
C TYR A 78 26.46 -6.44 -24.30
N HIS A 79 27.01 -5.99 -23.18
CA HIS A 79 28.40 -6.24 -22.78
C HIS A 79 28.45 -6.93 -21.43
N LEU A 80 29.13 -8.06 -21.35
CA LEU A 80 29.47 -8.71 -20.09
C LEU A 80 30.84 -8.24 -19.61
N ILE A 81 30.90 -7.80 -18.35
CA ILE A 81 32.11 -7.36 -17.66
C ILE A 81 32.33 -8.29 -16.46
N ASP A 82 33.42 -9.04 -16.46
CA ASP A 82 33.75 -10.03 -15.43
C ASP A 82 35.11 -9.78 -14.74
N SER A 83 35.80 -8.70 -15.14
CA SER A 83 37.10 -8.31 -14.60
C SER A 83 37.04 -6.94 -13.91
N LEU A 84 37.83 -6.78 -12.84
CA LEU A 84 37.90 -5.52 -12.10
C LEU A 84 38.53 -4.39 -12.92
N GLU A 85 39.41 -4.72 -13.87
CA GLU A 85 40.03 -3.74 -14.77
C GLU A 85 39.00 -3.19 -15.77
N ASP A 86 38.20 -4.08 -16.36
CA ASP A 86 37.13 -3.68 -17.27
C ASP A 86 35.99 -2.94 -16.55
N ALA A 87 35.70 -3.30 -15.30
CA ALA A 87 34.76 -2.54 -14.46
C ALA A 87 35.22 -1.10 -14.22
N LYS A 88 36.52 -0.87 -14.02
CA LYS A 88 37.09 0.49 -13.88
C LYS A 88 36.98 1.28 -15.19
N ASN A 89 37.34 0.66 -16.31
CA ASN A 89 37.20 1.27 -17.63
C ASN A 89 35.75 1.64 -17.94
N LEU A 90 34.80 0.77 -17.54
CA LEU A 90 33.38 1.07 -17.66
C LEU A 90 32.98 2.24 -16.76
N CYS A 91 33.39 2.27 -15.49
CA CYS A 91 33.07 3.40 -14.62
C CYS A 91 33.59 4.73 -15.18
N ASP A 92 34.82 4.77 -15.68
CA ASP A 92 35.39 5.96 -16.31
C ASP A 92 34.57 6.41 -17.54
N LEU A 93 34.06 5.46 -18.33
CA LEU A 93 33.15 5.74 -19.44
C LEU A 93 31.82 6.31 -18.94
N LEU A 94 31.17 5.66 -17.97
CA LEU A 94 29.86 6.07 -17.44
C LEU A 94 29.90 7.48 -16.84
N LEU A 95 31.02 7.87 -16.21
CA LEU A 95 31.23 9.21 -15.66
C LEU A 95 31.27 10.33 -16.73
N THR A 96 31.38 9.99 -18.02
CA THR A 96 31.35 10.97 -19.11
C THR A 96 29.92 11.34 -19.57
N TYR A 97 28.91 10.62 -19.07
CA TYR A 97 27.50 10.83 -19.43
C TYR A 97 26.76 11.63 -18.36
N GLU A 98 25.76 12.40 -18.81
CA GLU A 98 24.89 13.17 -17.90
C GLU A 98 23.82 12.31 -17.22
N LYS A 99 23.49 11.16 -17.82
CA LYS A 99 22.41 10.27 -17.38
C LYS A 99 22.83 8.82 -17.57
N VAL A 100 22.57 7.99 -16.56
CA VAL A 100 22.88 6.55 -16.58
C VAL A 100 21.71 5.80 -15.96
N SER A 101 21.17 4.81 -16.66
CA SER A 101 20.25 3.83 -16.09
C SER A 101 21.05 2.80 -15.29
N ILE A 102 20.56 2.46 -14.10
CA ILE A 102 21.20 1.52 -13.18
C ILE A 102 20.18 0.48 -12.72
N ASP A 103 20.67 -0.73 -12.48
CA ASP A 103 19.89 -1.80 -11.83
C ASP A 103 20.84 -2.79 -11.11
N THR A 104 20.31 -3.49 -10.11
CA THR A 104 21.06 -4.43 -9.27
C THR A 104 20.43 -5.81 -9.24
N GLU A 105 21.26 -6.81 -9.51
CA GLU A 105 20.88 -8.20 -9.50
C GLU A 105 21.29 -8.85 -8.20
N THR A 106 20.42 -9.63 -7.56
CA THR A 106 20.60 -10.05 -6.17
C THR A 106 20.11 -11.46 -5.84
N THR A 107 20.45 -11.93 -4.64
CA THR A 107 20.07 -13.27 -4.14
C THR A 107 18.68 -13.39 -3.54
N SER A 108 17.97 -12.28 -3.31
CA SER A 108 16.70 -12.26 -2.57
C SER A 108 15.82 -11.14 -3.11
N THR A 109 14.52 -11.18 -2.85
CA THR A 109 13.64 -10.01 -3.07
C THR A 109 13.54 -9.12 -1.82
N ASP A 110 14.15 -9.54 -0.71
CA ASP A 110 14.31 -8.71 0.49
C ASP A 110 15.66 -7.98 0.42
N ALA A 111 15.61 -6.68 0.14
CA ALA A 111 16.78 -5.83 -0.09
C ALA A 111 17.73 -5.77 1.11
N ILE A 112 17.22 -5.96 2.34
CA ILE A 112 18.04 -5.85 3.57
C ILE A 112 18.93 -7.08 3.73
N SER A 113 18.43 -8.27 3.36
CA SER A 113 19.16 -9.54 3.44
C SER A 113 19.80 -9.97 2.12
N ALA A 114 19.54 -9.23 1.03
CA ALA A 114 20.05 -9.52 -0.29
C ALA A 114 21.57 -9.33 -0.40
N GLN A 115 22.21 -10.28 -1.10
CA GLN A 115 23.59 -10.16 -1.56
C GLN A 115 23.61 -9.81 -3.04
N LEU A 116 24.59 -9.00 -3.45
CA LEU A 116 24.73 -8.54 -4.83
C LEU A 116 25.32 -9.66 -5.69
N VAL A 117 24.70 -9.89 -6.84
CA VAL A 117 25.11 -10.84 -7.88
C VAL A 117 25.69 -10.09 -9.08
N GLY A 118 25.15 -8.93 -9.40
CA GLY A 118 25.68 -8.08 -10.46
C GLY A 118 25.05 -6.68 -10.47
N MET A 119 25.61 -5.81 -11.30
CA MET A 119 25.08 -4.47 -11.55
C MET A 119 24.97 -4.26 -13.05
N SER A 120 23.88 -3.66 -13.52
CA SER A 120 23.70 -3.33 -14.93
C SER A 120 23.59 -1.82 -15.14
N PHE A 121 24.05 -1.38 -16.31
CA PHE A 121 24.12 0.02 -16.68
C PHE A 121 23.71 0.23 -18.13
N SER A 122 23.00 1.32 -18.42
CA SER A 122 22.76 1.79 -19.80
C SER A 122 22.90 3.31 -19.89
N VAL A 123 23.40 3.81 -21.02
CA VAL A 123 23.60 5.24 -21.29
C VAL A 123 22.89 5.71 -22.57
N GLY A 124 22.17 4.80 -23.21
CA GLY A 124 21.58 5.01 -24.53
C GLY A 124 20.79 3.79 -24.97
N GLN A 125 19.85 4.03 -25.89
CA GLN A 125 18.97 2.98 -26.38
C GLN A 125 19.76 1.85 -27.03
N HIS A 126 19.43 0.62 -26.67
CA HIS A 126 19.97 -0.62 -27.22
C HIS A 126 21.44 -0.88 -26.89
N GLU A 127 22.03 -0.20 -25.91
CA GLU A 127 23.40 -0.44 -25.43
C GLU A 127 23.43 -0.48 -23.89
N ALA A 128 23.95 -1.57 -23.35
CA ALA A 128 24.01 -1.80 -21.91
C ALA A 128 25.19 -2.71 -21.52
N TRP A 129 25.58 -2.63 -20.26
CA TRP A 129 26.65 -3.41 -19.65
C TRP A 129 26.13 -4.12 -18.42
N TYR A 130 26.49 -5.38 -18.26
CA TYR A 130 26.30 -6.14 -17.03
C TYR A 130 27.67 -6.44 -16.42
N VAL A 131 27.84 -6.02 -15.18
CA VAL A 131 29.02 -6.27 -14.36
C VAL A 131 28.70 -7.44 -13.44
N ALA A 132 29.28 -8.59 -13.76
CA ALA A 132 29.14 -9.80 -12.94
C ALA A 132 30.02 -9.65 -11.70
N VAL A 133 29.40 -9.81 -10.53
CA VAL A 133 30.09 -9.65 -9.26
C VAL A 133 30.40 -11.04 -8.67
N PRO A 134 31.67 -11.36 -8.38
CA PRO A 134 32.02 -12.65 -7.78
C PRO A 134 31.41 -12.83 -6.39
N LYS A 135 31.10 -14.08 -6.02
CA LYS A 135 30.41 -14.38 -4.74
C LYS A 135 31.26 -14.13 -3.48
N GLU A 136 32.58 -14.02 -3.60
CA GLU A 136 33.43 -13.80 -2.45
C GLU A 136 33.27 -12.36 -1.91
N THR A 137 32.99 -12.21 -0.61
CA THR A 137 32.64 -10.92 0.00
C THR A 137 33.66 -9.80 -0.24
N GLU A 138 34.97 -10.11 -0.17
CA GLU A 138 36.04 -9.13 -0.48
C GLU A 138 36.02 -8.68 -1.95
N ASN A 139 35.63 -9.57 -2.86
CA ASN A 139 35.47 -9.26 -4.28
C ASN A 139 34.21 -8.42 -4.50
N ILE A 140 33.08 -8.75 -3.86
CA ILE A 140 31.84 -7.97 -3.98
C ILE A 140 32.10 -6.50 -3.63
N GLN A 141 32.69 -6.25 -2.46
CA GLN A 141 33.00 -4.88 -2.03
C GLN A 141 33.90 -4.18 -3.06
N SER A 142 34.95 -4.85 -3.55
CA SER A 142 35.88 -4.28 -4.51
C SER A 142 35.21 -3.83 -5.81
N PHE A 143 34.26 -4.61 -6.33
CA PHE A 143 33.49 -4.24 -7.53
C PHE A 143 32.53 -3.08 -7.26
N VAL A 144 31.80 -3.09 -6.14
CA VAL A 144 30.87 -2.00 -5.80
C VAL A 144 31.61 -0.68 -5.57
N GLU A 145 32.77 -0.72 -4.92
CA GLU A 145 33.62 0.45 -4.68
C GLU A 145 34.11 1.12 -5.98
N VAL A 146 34.34 0.36 -7.05
CA VAL A 146 34.71 0.92 -8.35
C VAL A 146 33.65 1.90 -8.86
N PHE A 147 32.37 1.61 -8.63
CA PHE A 147 31.25 2.43 -9.10
C PHE A 147 30.77 3.45 -8.07
N ARG A 148 31.36 3.52 -6.86
CA ARG A 148 31.06 4.58 -5.87
C ARG A 148 31.09 5.98 -6.48
N PRO A 149 32.11 6.38 -7.29
CA PRO A 149 32.14 7.70 -7.89
C PRO A 149 30.95 7.99 -8.80
N LEU A 150 30.34 6.97 -9.43
CA LEU A 150 29.13 7.10 -10.23
C LEU A 150 27.89 7.26 -9.34
N PHE A 151 27.70 6.33 -8.39
CA PHE A 151 26.52 6.33 -7.52
C PHE A 151 26.42 7.58 -6.63
N GLU A 152 27.55 8.08 -6.12
CA GLU A 152 27.61 9.25 -5.25
C GLU A 152 27.72 10.58 -6.04
N ASN A 153 27.78 10.55 -7.38
CA ASN A 153 27.90 11.74 -8.21
C ASN A 153 26.62 12.60 -8.18
N LYS A 154 26.72 13.88 -7.81
CA LYS A 154 25.55 14.77 -7.72
C LYS A 154 25.18 15.47 -9.03
N ASP A 155 25.94 15.25 -10.09
CA ASP A 155 25.73 15.87 -11.40
C ASP A 155 25.18 14.88 -12.44
N ILE A 156 25.27 13.57 -12.18
CA ILE A 156 24.77 12.51 -13.06
C ILE A 156 23.41 12.06 -12.58
N LEU A 157 22.43 12.04 -13.49
CA LEU A 157 21.09 11.49 -13.23
C LEU A 157 21.12 9.97 -13.26
N LYS A 158 20.71 9.33 -12.16
CA LYS A 158 20.51 7.87 -12.12
C LYS A 158 19.06 7.57 -12.42
N VAL A 159 18.83 6.84 -13.49
CA VAL A 159 17.50 6.33 -13.86
C VAL A 159 17.41 4.89 -13.38
N GLY A 160 16.28 4.49 -12.83
CA GLY A 160 16.06 3.08 -12.50
C GLY A 160 14.59 2.78 -12.31
N GLN A 161 14.27 1.50 -12.17
CA GLN A 161 12.94 1.01 -11.87
C GLN A 161 12.93 0.54 -10.42
N ASN A 162 12.11 1.15 -9.55
CA ASN A 162 12.08 0.79 -8.13
C ASN A 162 13.45 0.97 -7.43
N LEU A 163 14.09 2.14 -7.66
CA LEU A 163 15.43 2.50 -7.17
C LEU A 163 15.61 2.39 -5.65
N LYS A 164 14.52 2.37 -4.87
CA LYS A 164 14.55 2.12 -3.43
C LYS A 164 15.19 0.76 -3.11
N TYR A 165 14.97 -0.24 -3.97
CA TYR A 165 15.58 -1.56 -3.84
C TYR A 165 17.10 -1.47 -3.99
N ASP A 166 17.56 -0.90 -5.10
CA ASP A 166 18.99 -0.69 -5.40
C ASP A 166 19.67 0.15 -4.34
N PHE A 167 18.99 1.21 -3.86
CA PHE A 167 19.45 2.05 -2.76
C PHE A 167 19.74 1.21 -1.52
N ASN A 168 18.80 0.35 -1.12
CA ASN A 168 18.97 -0.51 0.05
C ASN A 168 20.10 -1.52 -0.13
N VAL A 169 20.22 -2.13 -1.32
CA VAL A 169 21.27 -3.12 -1.62
C VAL A 169 22.65 -2.46 -1.57
N LEU A 170 22.84 -1.33 -2.27
CA LEU A 170 24.12 -0.59 -2.31
C LEU A 170 24.53 -0.08 -0.92
N ALA A 171 23.56 0.34 -0.10
CA ALA A 171 23.81 0.79 1.26
C ALA A 171 24.39 -0.32 2.16
N SER A 172 24.12 -1.60 1.89
CA SER A 172 24.75 -2.73 2.59
C SER A 172 26.25 -2.85 2.32
N TYR A 173 26.75 -2.23 1.25
CA TYR A 173 28.15 -2.13 0.89
C TYR A 173 28.75 -0.75 1.19
N ASN A 174 28.10 0.06 2.05
CA ASN A 174 28.52 1.42 2.39
C ASN A 174 28.65 2.37 1.19
N VAL A 175 27.88 2.15 0.12
CA VAL A 175 27.81 3.03 -1.04
C VAL A 175 26.45 3.71 -1.08
N HIS A 176 26.44 5.03 -1.30
CA HIS A 176 25.22 5.83 -1.25
C HIS A 176 24.76 6.21 -2.66
N LEU A 177 23.55 5.79 -3.02
CA LEU A 177 22.92 6.27 -4.24
C LEU A 177 22.42 7.70 -4.03
N CYS A 178 23.11 8.69 -4.60
CA CYS A 178 22.82 10.10 -4.41
C CYS A 178 21.96 10.68 -5.54
N ALA A 179 21.13 11.67 -5.20
CA ALA A 179 20.42 12.50 -6.17
C ALA A 179 21.41 13.21 -7.14
N PRO A 180 21.02 13.51 -8.39
CA PRO A 180 19.67 13.37 -8.96
C PRO A 180 19.31 11.93 -9.36
N MET A 181 18.04 11.57 -9.16
CA MET A 181 17.49 10.24 -9.45
C MET A 181 16.14 10.36 -10.18
N PHE A 182 15.81 9.37 -11.00
CA PHE A 182 14.52 9.22 -11.65
C PHE A 182 14.05 7.77 -11.56
N ASP A 183 12.94 7.54 -10.85
CA ASP A 183 12.33 6.22 -10.74
C ASP A 183 11.15 6.08 -11.72
N THR A 184 11.28 5.19 -12.70
CA THR A 184 10.24 4.95 -13.74
C THR A 184 8.96 4.38 -13.16
N MET A 185 9.03 3.60 -12.08
CA MET A 185 7.85 3.09 -11.37
C MET A 185 7.06 4.24 -10.75
N LEU A 186 7.75 5.14 -10.04
CA LEU A 186 7.12 6.29 -9.40
C LEU A 186 6.57 7.28 -10.43
N ALA A 187 7.29 7.50 -11.53
CA ALA A 187 6.84 8.36 -12.61
C ALA A 187 5.54 7.84 -13.22
N HIS A 188 5.50 6.56 -13.63
CA HIS A 188 4.30 5.95 -14.18
C HIS A 188 3.16 5.89 -13.16
N TYR A 189 3.46 5.69 -11.87
CA TYR A 189 2.45 5.71 -10.81
C TYR A 189 1.74 7.05 -10.67
N LEU A 190 2.44 8.18 -10.82
CA LEU A 190 1.79 9.48 -10.81
C LEU A 190 0.93 9.72 -12.05
N ILE A 191 1.35 9.20 -13.20
CA ILE A 191 0.63 9.34 -14.48
C ILE A 191 -0.63 8.45 -14.50
N GLN A 192 -0.55 7.21 -14.04
CA GLN A 192 -1.61 6.19 -14.13
C GLN A 192 -1.78 5.37 -12.83
N PRO A 193 -2.16 5.98 -11.69
CA PRO A 193 -2.10 5.37 -10.35
C PRO A 193 -2.96 4.11 -10.13
N GLU A 194 -3.90 3.82 -11.03
CA GLU A 194 -4.76 2.63 -10.98
C GLU A 194 -4.20 1.41 -11.73
N LEU A 195 -3.11 1.59 -12.50
CA LEU A 195 -2.53 0.54 -13.33
C LEU A 195 -1.43 -0.25 -12.60
N ARG A 196 -0.81 -1.18 -13.31
CA ARG A 196 0.40 -1.87 -12.83
C ARG A 196 1.62 -1.00 -13.16
N HIS A 197 2.65 -1.08 -12.32
CA HIS A 197 3.84 -0.24 -12.48
C HIS A 197 5.15 -1.04 -12.60
N ASN A 198 5.07 -2.35 -12.87
CA ASN A 198 6.25 -3.17 -13.13
C ASN A 198 6.79 -2.91 -14.55
N MET A 199 8.10 -3.07 -14.73
CA MET A 199 8.78 -2.76 -15.98
C MET A 199 8.23 -3.55 -17.16
N ASP A 200 7.90 -4.84 -16.98
CA ASP A 200 7.33 -5.69 -18.05
C ASP A 200 6.07 -5.05 -18.66
N TYR A 201 5.16 -4.58 -17.80
CA TYR A 201 3.94 -3.90 -18.23
C TYR A 201 4.25 -2.56 -18.92
N LEU A 202 5.20 -1.78 -18.39
CA LEU A 202 5.61 -0.51 -18.99
C LEU A 202 6.23 -0.71 -20.38
N ALA A 203 7.09 -1.72 -20.54
CA ALA A 203 7.73 -2.06 -21.80
C ALA A 203 6.70 -2.45 -22.86
N GLU A 204 5.69 -3.24 -22.48
CA GLU A 204 4.61 -3.65 -23.40
C GLU A 204 3.81 -2.44 -23.88
N ILE A 205 3.39 -1.54 -22.97
CA ILE A 205 2.49 -0.43 -23.32
C ILE A 205 3.19 0.76 -23.97
N TYR A 206 4.43 1.08 -23.56
CA TYR A 206 5.16 2.26 -24.05
C TYR A 206 6.09 1.95 -25.21
N LEU A 207 6.68 0.76 -25.24
CA LEU A 207 7.72 0.38 -26.20
C LEU A 207 7.28 -0.71 -27.17
N ASN A 208 6.07 -1.27 -27.00
CA ASN A 208 5.58 -2.42 -27.75
C ASN A 208 6.60 -3.58 -27.69
N TYR A 209 7.16 -3.80 -26.51
CA TYR A 209 8.28 -4.72 -26.25
C TYR A 209 7.92 -5.71 -25.14
N GLN A 210 8.27 -6.98 -25.33
CA GLN A 210 8.15 -8.02 -24.34
C GLN A 210 9.54 -8.35 -23.77
N THR A 211 9.72 -8.04 -22.49
CA THR A 211 10.90 -8.34 -21.68
C THR A 211 11.05 -9.85 -21.44
N ILE A 212 12.28 -10.25 -21.09
CA ILE A 212 12.63 -11.60 -20.67
C ILE A 212 11.98 -11.84 -19.30
N PRO A 213 11.05 -12.80 -19.18
CA PRO A 213 10.48 -13.13 -17.89
C PRO A 213 11.55 -13.70 -16.96
N ILE A 214 11.61 -13.23 -15.70
CA ILE A 214 12.53 -13.77 -14.70
C ILE A 214 12.38 -15.29 -14.52
N GLU A 215 11.19 -15.84 -14.74
CA GLU A 215 10.89 -17.27 -14.66
C GLU A 215 11.58 -18.10 -15.75
N ASP A 216 11.93 -17.51 -16.89
CA ASP A 216 12.75 -18.17 -17.91
C ASP A 216 14.19 -18.34 -17.44
N LEU A 217 14.65 -17.46 -16.54
CA LEU A 217 16.00 -17.44 -15.98
C LEU A 217 16.14 -18.40 -14.78
N ILE A 218 15.29 -18.23 -13.77
CA ILE A 218 15.37 -18.98 -12.50
C ILE A 218 14.34 -20.10 -12.35
N GLY A 219 13.47 -20.29 -13.34
CA GLY A 219 12.38 -21.25 -13.29
C GLY A 219 11.11 -20.71 -12.63
N PRO A 220 10.03 -21.52 -12.61
CA PRO A 220 8.73 -21.09 -12.10
C PRO A 220 8.77 -20.83 -10.60
N ARG A 221 7.94 -19.89 -10.14
CA ARG A 221 7.79 -19.57 -8.72
C ARG A 221 7.46 -20.81 -7.89
N GLY A 222 8.23 -21.05 -6.84
CA GLY A 222 8.01 -22.16 -5.92
C GLY A 222 9.29 -22.59 -5.21
N ARG A 223 9.18 -23.65 -4.41
CA ARG A 223 10.32 -24.16 -3.60
C ARG A 223 11.52 -24.62 -4.43
N SER A 224 11.33 -24.89 -5.73
CA SER A 224 12.37 -25.33 -6.65
C SER A 224 12.90 -24.23 -7.55
N GLN A 225 12.45 -22.98 -7.38
CA GLN A 225 12.98 -21.84 -8.12
C GLN A 225 14.46 -21.66 -7.76
N LYS A 226 15.30 -21.48 -8.78
CA LYS A 226 16.74 -21.29 -8.59
C LYS A 226 17.02 -19.90 -8.01
N ASN A 227 18.17 -19.74 -7.39
CA ASN A 227 18.68 -18.43 -7.06
C ASN A 227 19.44 -17.85 -8.24
N MET A 228 19.38 -16.53 -8.46
CA MET A 228 20.15 -15.89 -9.53
C MET A 228 21.65 -16.04 -9.33
N ALA A 229 22.11 -16.10 -8.08
CA ALA A 229 23.51 -16.41 -7.78
C ALA A 229 23.94 -17.80 -8.28
N ASP A 230 23.03 -18.74 -8.49
CA ASP A 230 23.40 -20.10 -8.95
C ASP A 230 23.58 -20.19 -10.48
N LEU A 231 23.38 -19.08 -11.19
CA LEU A 231 23.51 -18.98 -12.63
C LEU A 231 24.90 -18.48 -13.03
N THR A 232 25.32 -18.79 -14.25
CA THR A 232 26.57 -18.23 -14.80
C THR A 232 26.35 -16.79 -15.24
N PRO A 233 27.38 -15.93 -15.25
CA PRO A 233 27.27 -14.56 -15.76
C PRO A 233 26.64 -14.48 -17.15
N GLU A 234 26.95 -15.42 -18.05
CA GLU A 234 26.41 -15.48 -19.41
C GLU A 234 24.92 -15.82 -19.47
N ALA A 235 24.37 -16.45 -18.42
CA ALA A 235 22.93 -16.70 -18.33
C ALA A 235 22.18 -15.45 -17.85
N VAL A 236 22.81 -14.61 -17.03
CA VAL A 236 22.18 -13.42 -16.41
C VAL A 236 22.37 -12.16 -17.27
N TYR A 237 23.50 -12.01 -17.97
CA TYR A 237 23.88 -10.73 -18.58
C TYR A 237 22.82 -10.15 -19.53
N ALA A 238 22.13 -10.99 -20.28
CA ALA A 238 21.15 -10.54 -21.26
C ALA A 238 19.89 -9.99 -20.58
N TYR A 239 19.45 -10.63 -19.49
CA TYR A 239 18.34 -10.18 -18.66
C TYR A 239 18.69 -8.85 -18.00
N ALA A 240 19.82 -8.79 -17.27
CA ALA A 240 20.23 -7.59 -16.55
C ALA A 240 20.51 -6.38 -17.46
N CYS A 241 21.12 -6.62 -18.63
CA CYS A 241 21.31 -5.56 -19.63
C CYS A 241 19.98 -5.05 -20.18
N GLU A 242 19.01 -5.93 -20.41
CA GLU A 242 17.68 -5.56 -20.91
C GLU A 242 16.95 -4.68 -19.88
N ASP A 243 16.99 -5.04 -18.59
CA ASP A 243 16.34 -4.26 -17.53
C ASP A 243 16.88 -2.81 -17.48
N ALA A 244 18.21 -2.63 -17.55
CA ALA A 244 18.83 -1.30 -17.58
C ALA A 244 18.51 -0.52 -18.87
N ASP A 245 18.52 -1.18 -20.03
CA ASP A 245 18.27 -0.58 -21.34
C ASP A 245 16.81 -0.13 -21.49
N ILE A 246 15.86 -1.03 -21.22
CA ILE A 246 14.42 -0.75 -21.27
C ILE A 246 14.05 0.38 -20.31
N THR A 247 14.63 0.38 -19.11
CA THR A 247 14.44 1.46 -18.14
C THR A 247 14.94 2.82 -18.67
N PHE A 248 16.08 2.83 -19.38
CA PHE A 248 16.58 4.04 -20.04
C PHE A 248 15.68 4.50 -21.19
N GLU A 249 15.13 3.56 -21.99
CA GLU A 249 14.16 3.85 -23.05
C GLU A 249 12.86 4.46 -22.51
N LEU A 250 12.38 4.00 -21.35
CA LEU A 250 11.15 4.47 -20.71
C LEU A 250 11.28 5.90 -20.15
N TYR A 251 12.44 6.26 -19.61
CA TYR A 251 12.68 7.56 -18.97
C TYR A 251 12.21 8.78 -19.77
N PRO A 252 12.65 9.03 -21.02
CA PRO A 252 12.27 10.25 -21.74
C PRO A 252 10.77 10.30 -22.07
N LEU A 253 10.11 9.14 -22.19
CA LEU A 253 8.66 9.07 -22.42
C LEU A 253 7.90 9.48 -21.14
N LEU A 254 8.29 8.91 -20.01
CA LEU A 254 7.66 9.19 -18.71
C LEU A 254 7.96 10.61 -18.22
N GLU A 255 9.18 11.12 -18.41
CA GLU A 255 9.53 12.51 -18.09
C GLU A 255 8.67 13.50 -18.87
N LYS A 256 8.48 13.24 -20.17
CA LYS A 256 7.60 14.05 -21.01
C LYS A 256 6.15 14.00 -20.51
N GLU A 257 5.62 12.81 -20.20
CA GLU A 257 4.24 12.69 -19.72
C GLU A 257 4.03 13.32 -18.35
N LEU A 258 5.00 13.24 -17.43
CA LEU A 258 4.94 13.95 -16.15
C LEU A 258 4.76 15.46 -16.37
N LYS A 259 5.53 16.03 -17.30
CA LYS A 259 5.46 17.45 -17.66
C LYS A 259 4.14 17.82 -18.32
N GLU A 260 3.69 17.05 -19.32
CA GLU A 260 2.42 17.29 -20.02
C GLU A 260 1.21 17.21 -19.06
N ASN A 261 1.32 16.39 -18.02
CA ASN A 261 0.30 16.23 -16.99
C ASN A 261 0.45 17.21 -15.80
N GLY A 262 1.51 18.02 -15.72
CA GLY A 262 1.74 18.95 -14.61
C GLY A 262 2.10 18.26 -13.28
N LEU A 263 2.77 17.10 -13.35
CA LEU A 263 3.10 16.25 -12.20
C LEU A 263 4.56 16.39 -11.74
N GLU A 264 5.35 17.25 -12.39
CA GLU A 264 6.78 17.44 -12.09
C GLU A 264 7.02 17.85 -10.63
N ASP A 265 6.25 18.80 -10.09
CA ASP A 265 6.41 19.24 -8.70
C ASP A 265 6.10 18.11 -7.71
N LEU A 266 5.04 17.34 -7.95
CA LEU A 266 4.70 16.18 -7.12
C LEU A 266 5.80 15.11 -7.16
N PHE A 267 6.35 14.87 -8.35
CA PHE A 267 7.42 13.88 -8.54
C PHE A 267 8.72 14.32 -7.86
N TYR A 268 9.22 15.52 -8.18
CA TYR A 268 10.54 15.99 -7.75
C TYR A 268 10.57 16.57 -6.33
N GLN A 269 9.45 17.07 -5.81
CA GLN A 269 9.41 17.65 -4.45
C GLN A 269 8.86 16.70 -3.39
N ILE A 270 8.10 15.66 -3.77
CA ILE A 270 7.48 14.72 -2.81
C ILE A 270 7.96 13.28 -3.03
N GLU A 271 7.68 12.65 -4.17
CA GLU A 271 7.90 11.19 -4.32
C GLU A 271 9.38 10.80 -4.38
N MET A 272 10.18 11.49 -5.20
CA MET A 272 11.61 11.18 -5.34
C MET A 272 12.41 11.50 -4.07
N PRO A 273 12.20 12.64 -3.39
CA PRO A 273 12.87 12.91 -2.10
C PRO A 273 12.44 11.97 -0.98
N LEU A 274 11.21 11.45 -1.02
CA LEU A 274 10.72 10.50 -0.02
C LEU A 274 11.36 9.11 -0.15
N MET A 275 11.65 8.66 -1.37
CA MET A 275 12.24 7.36 -1.64
C MET A 275 13.47 7.03 -0.76
N PRO A 276 14.52 7.88 -0.67
CA PRO A 276 15.66 7.61 0.21
C PRO A 276 15.30 7.67 1.70
N VAL A 277 14.33 8.49 2.11
CA VAL A 277 13.83 8.51 3.50
C VAL A 277 13.22 7.15 3.87
N LEU A 278 12.38 6.61 2.98
CA LEU A 278 11.80 5.28 3.18
C LEU A 278 12.88 4.22 3.21
N ALA A 279 13.84 4.23 2.28
CA ALA A 279 14.95 3.29 2.29
C ALA A 279 15.73 3.31 3.63
N LYS A 280 16.04 4.49 4.16
CA LYS A 280 16.67 4.63 5.49
C LYS A 280 15.78 4.06 6.60
N MET A 281 14.48 4.34 6.60
CA MET A 281 13.54 3.79 7.59
C MET A 281 13.47 2.26 7.52
N GLU A 282 13.42 1.70 6.31
CA GLU A 282 13.44 0.24 6.10
C GLU A 282 14.73 -0.36 6.67
N ARG A 283 15.89 0.26 6.42
CA ARG A 283 17.18 -0.17 6.98
C ARG A 283 17.30 -0.01 8.48
N ASN A 284 16.72 1.06 9.05
CA ASN A 284 16.66 1.25 10.50
C ASN A 284 15.89 0.10 11.16
N GLY A 285 14.74 -0.26 10.58
CA GLY A 285 13.83 -1.24 11.14
C GLY A 285 13.25 -0.82 12.49
N VAL A 286 12.48 -1.72 13.09
CA VAL A 286 11.91 -1.55 14.43
C VAL A 286 12.22 -2.76 15.30
N ARG A 287 12.56 -2.51 16.58
CA ARG A 287 12.88 -3.56 17.53
C ARG A 287 11.59 -4.14 18.13
N LEU A 288 11.58 -5.46 18.31
CA LEU A 288 10.46 -6.21 18.87
C LEU A 288 10.88 -6.91 20.17
N ASP A 289 10.21 -6.61 21.27
CA ASP A 289 10.30 -7.38 22.51
C ASP A 289 9.53 -8.70 22.37
N THR A 290 10.26 -9.74 22.00
CA THR A 290 9.71 -11.09 21.83
C THR A 290 9.23 -11.72 23.15
N ALA A 291 9.76 -11.30 24.30
CA ALA A 291 9.34 -11.80 25.59
C ALA A 291 7.98 -11.22 25.98
N ALA A 292 7.82 -9.90 25.85
CA ALA A 292 6.53 -9.22 26.04
C ALA A 292 5.47 -9.77 25.08
N LEU A 293 5.81 -9.95 23.79
CA LEU A 293 4.88 -10.49 22.81
C LEU A 293 4.43 -11.93 23.15
N LYS A 294 5.34 -12.76 23.66
CA LYS A 294 5.02 -14.12 24.12
C LYS A 294 4.12 -14.12 25.34
N GLU A 295 4.31 -13.20 26.27
CA GLU A 295 3.42 -13.02 27.43
C GLU A 295 2.00 -12.67 26.99
N THR A 296 1.85 -11.70 26.08
CA THR A 296 0.56 -11.36 25.45
C THR A 296 -0.06 -12.59 24.75
N GLY A 297 0.77 -13.39 24.08
CA GLY A 297 0.35 -14.65 23.45
C GLY A 297 -0.24 -15.64 24.45
N ASN A 298 0.38 -15.83 25.61
CA ASN A 298 -0.15 -16.72 26.63
C ASN A 298 -1.51 -16.22 27.14
N HIS A 299 -1.64 -14.91 27.38
CA HIS A 299 -2.90 -14.31 27.84
C HIS A 299 -4.04 -14.50 26.82
N PHE A 300 -3.75 -14.31 25.53
CA PHE A 300 -4.73 -14.52 24.47
C PHE A 300 -5.11 -16.00 24.33
N ALA A 301 -4.16 -16.92 24.49
CA ALA A 301 -4.43 -18.35 24.44
C ALA A 301 -5.36 -18.80 25.58
N GLU A 302 -5.15 -18.30 26.79
CA GLU A 302 -6.02 -18.56 27.95
C GLU A 302 -7.45 -18.04 27.72
N ARG A 303 -7.58 -16.79 27.23
CA ARG A 303 -8.89 -16.20 26.90
C ARG A 303 -9.61 -16.94 25.79
N MET A 304 -8.87 -17.36 24.75
CA MET A 304 -9.44 -18.15 23.67
C MET A 304 -9.95 -19.50 24.16
N ALA A 305 -9.22 -20.19 25.03
CA ALA A 305 -9.65 -21.46 25.61
C ALA A 305 -10.93 -21.32 26.45
N LEU A 306 -11.05 -20.21 27.20
CA LEU A 306 -12.28 -19.88 27.93
C LEU A 306 -13.46 -19.63 26.98
N LEU A 307 -13.26 -18.79 25.97
CA LEU A 307 -14.29 -18.50 24.96
C LEU A 307 -14.73 -19.78 24.23
N GLU A 308 -13.78 -20.64 23.87
CA GLU A 308 -14.06 -21.91 23.20
C GLU A 308 -14.96 -22.81 24.06
N LYS A 309 -14.63 -22.97 25.35
CA LYS A 309 -15.46 -23.70 26.29
C LYS A 309 -16.87 -23.14 26.39
N GLU A 310 -17.01 -21.82 26.55
CA GLU A 310 -18.32 -21.15 26.62
C GLU A 310 -19.12 -21.30 25.31
N ILE A 311 -18.46 -21.26 24.15
CA ILE A 311 -19.09 -21.45 22.85
C ILE A 311 -19.61 -22.89 22.70
N HIS A 312 -18.81 -23.89 23.09
CA HIS A 312 -19.23 -25.30 23.07
C HIS A 312 -20.38 -25.56 24.04
N GLU A 313 -20.36 -24.97 25.23
CA GLU A 313 -21.48 -25.04 26.19
C GLU A 313 -22.76 -24.43 25.62
N LEU A 314 -22.67 -23.30 24.91
CA LEU A 314 -23.81 -22.65 24.26
C LEU A 314 -24.33 -23.42 23.03
N ALA A 315 -23.47 -24.13 22.32
CA ALA A 315 -23.85 -24.98 21.18
C ALA A 315 -24.37 -26.36 21.61
N GLY A 316 -23.95 -26.85 22.78
CA GLY A 316 -24.30 -28.18 23.30
C GLY A 316 -23.40 -29.30 22.78
N HIS A 317 -22.40 -29.00 21.95
CA HIS A 317 -21.37 -29.94 21.50
C HIS A 317 -20.10 -29.21 21.04
N GLU A 318 -19.01 -29.95 20.87
CA GLU A 318 -17.75 -29.43 20.35
C GLU A 318 -17.78 -29.30 18.83
N PHE A 319 -17.17 -28.22 18.33
CA PHE A 319 -16.93 -27.99 16.91
C PHE A 319 -15.79 -26.98 16.71
N SER A 320 -15.24 -26.91 15.50
CA SER A 320 -14.20 -25.95 15.13
C SER A 320 -14.78 -24.55 14.91
N ILE A 321 -14.49 -23.64 15.84
CA ILE A 321 -14.91 -22.24 15.81
C ILE A 321 -14.25 -21.46 14.66
N THR A 322 -13.09 -21.91 14.21
CA THR A 322 -12.37 -21.36 13.06
C THR A 322 -12.93 -21.81 11.72
N SER A 323 -13.78 -22.85 11.67
CA SER A 323 -14.38 -23.36 10.43
C SER A 323 -15.68 -22.59 10.11
N PRO A 324 -15.72 -21.78 9.03
CA PRO A 324 -16.93 -21.04 8.65
C PRO A 324 -18.12 -21.95 8.40
N ARG A 325 -17.86 -23.17 7.91
CA ARG A 325 -18.87 -24.19 7.65
C ARG A 325 -19.53 -24.69 8.93
N GLN A 326 -18.73 -25.17 9.90
CA GLN A 326 -19.28 -25.71 11.15
C GLN A 326 -19.96 -24.63 11.98
N VAL A 327 -19.37 -23.43 12.05
CA VAL A 327 -20.04 -22.27 12.65
C VAL A 327 -21.39 -21.99 11.96
N GLY A 328 -21.43 -22.08 10.63
CA GLY A 328 -22.67 -21.90 9.87
C GLY A 328 -23.75 -22.93 10.20
N GLU A 329 -23.38 -24.21 10.25
CA GLU A 329 -24.27 -25.33 10.59
C GLU A 329 -24.86 -25.11 12.01
N VAL A 330 -24.03 -24.82 13.01
CA VAL A 330 -24.48 -24.54 14.39
C VAL A 330 -25.41 -23.32 14.47
N LEU A 331 -25.02 -22.18 13.87
CA LEU A 331 -25.80 -20.95 14.00
C LEU A 331 -27.14 -20.99 13.23
N PHE A 332 -27.19 -21.67 12.08
CA PHE A 332 -28.32 -21.57 11.16
C PHE A 332 -29.17 -22.84 11.04
N ASP A 333 -28.58 -24.03 11.15
CA ASP A 333 -29.34 -25.29 11.09
C ASP A 333 -29.85 -25.69 12.48
N GLU A 334 -28.98 -25.57 13.50
CA GLU A 334 -29.27 -26.00 14.87
C GLU A 334 -29.96 -24.90 15.68
N LEU A 335 -29.28 -23.76 15.90
CA LEU A 335 -29.79 -22.63 16.67
C LEU A 335 -30.81 -21.78 15.89
N LYS A 336 -30.87 -21.94 14.56
CA LYS A 336 -31.85 -21.29 13.66
C LYS A 336 -31.93 -19.77 13.83
N LEU A 337 -30.80 -19.11 14.07
CA LEU A 337 -30.74 -17.68 14.36
C LEU A 337 -31.17 -16.80 13.18
N ASN A 338 -31.11 -17.33 11.95
CA ASN A 338 -31.59 -16.65 10.76
C ASN A 338 -32.16 -17.63 9.72
N SER A 339 -33.48 -17.60 9.54
CA SER A 339 -34.19 -18.41 8.55
C SER A 339 -33.88 -18.06 7.09
N LYS A 340 -33.21 -16.93 6.84
CA LYS A 340 -32.81 -16.45 5.50
C LYS A 340 -31.29 -16.35 5.36
N ALA A 341 -30.53 -17.17 6.09
CA ALA A 341 -29.07 -17.18 6.02
C ALA A 341 -28.59 -17.42 4.58
N LYS A 342 -27.78 -16.50 4.06
CA LYS A 342 -27.23 -16.61 2.70
C LYS A 342 -26.07 -17.59 2.66
N LYS A 343 -26.01 -18.39 1.60
CA LYS A 343 -24.87 -19.27 1.30
C LYS A 343 -23.93 -18.60 0.32
N THR A 344 -22.64 -18.86 0.47
CA THR A 344 -21.59 -18.43 -0.47
C THR A 344 -21.68 -19.25 -1.76
N LYS A 345 -20.94 -18.85 -2.80
CA LYS A 345 -20.83 -19.62 -4.06
C LYS A 345 -20.36 -21.06 -3.84
N SER A 346 -19.63 -21.32 -2.76
CA SER A 346 -19.15 -22.66 -2.37
C SER A 346 -20.17 -23.51 -1.61
N GLY A 347 -21.37 -23.00 -1.34
CA GLY A 347 -22.46 -23.74 -0.70
C GLY A 347 -22.48 -23.70 0.84
N GLN A 348 -21.42 -23.20 1.50
CA GLN A 348 -21.43 -22.96 2.96
C GLN A 348 -22.16 -21.66 3.32
N TYR A 349 -22.73 -21.58 4.52
CA TYR A 349 -23.32 -20.35 5.05
C TYR A 349 -22.27 -19.24 5.18
N SER A 350 -22.69 -18.01 4.90
CA SER A 350 -21.82 -16.85 5.17
C SER A 350 -21.76 -16.59 6.66
N THR A 351 -20.56 -16.65 7.23
CA THR A 351 -20.27 -16.33 8.64
C THR A 351 -19.22 -15.24 8.75
N GLY A 352 -19.18 -14.32 7.79
CA GLY A 352 -18.31 -13.14 7.85
C GLY A 352 -18.65 -12.23 9.03
N GLU A 353 -17.71 -11.36 9.41
CA GLU A 353 -17.84 -10.46 10.57
C GLU A 353 -19.14 -9.65 10.52
N GLU A 354 -19.44 -8.99 9.39
CA GLU A 354 -20.70 -8.23 9.20
C GLU A 354 -21.97 -9.08 9.41
N VAL A 355 -21.95 -10.34 8.95
CA VAL A 355 -23.10 -11.24 9.09
C VAL A 355 -23.28 -11.66 10.55
N LEU A 356 -22.18 -11.90 11.26
CA LEU A 356 -22.20 -12.25 12.66
C LEU A 356 -22.57 -11.04 13.53
N ASP A 357 -22.05 -9.85 13.26
CA ASP A 357 -22.40 -8.64 14.03
C ASP A 357 -23.90 -8.32 13.93
N ALA A 358 -24.50 -8.47 12.76
CA ALA A 358 -25.96 -8.34 12.60
C ALA A 358 -26.79 -9.36 13.41
N LEU A 359 -26.15 -10.43 13.90
CA LEU A 359 -26.77 -11.48 14.72
C LEU A 359 -26.36 -11.40 16.19
N ARG A 360 -25.49 -10.45 16.58
CA ARG A 360 -24.95 -10.33 17.94
C ARG A 360 -26.04 -10.19 19.00
N SER A 361 -27.15 -9.52 18.68
CA SER A 361 -28.31 -9.35 19.57
C SER A 361 -29.21 -10.58 19.69
N LYS A 362 -29.07 -11.57 18.79
CA LYS A 362 -29.95 -12.74 18.76
C LYS A 362 -29.50 -13.87 19.68
N HIS A 363 -28.19 -14.03 19.86
CA HIS A 363 -27.66 -15.08 20.73
C HIS A 363 -26.25 -14.73 21.24
N PRO A 364 -25.96 -14.93 22.54
CA PRO A 364 -24.64 -14.65 23.13
C PRO A 364 -23.47 -15.35 22.44
N ILE A 365 -23.70 -16.54 21.87
CA ILE A 365 -22.67 -17.33 21.16
C ILE A 365 -22.00 -16.54 20.04
N VAL A 366 -22.74 -15.62 19.40
CA VAL A 366 -22.28 -14.88 18.23
C VAL A 366 -21.17 -13.90 18.62
N GLY A 367 -21.37 -13.16 19.73
CA GLY A 367 -20.35 -12.25 20.26
C GLY A 367 -19.08 -13.01 20.65
N LYS A 368 -19.22 -14.15 21.32
CA LYS A 368 -18.07 -14.98 21.72
C LYS A 368 -17.29 -15.53 20.53
N ILE A 369 -17.98 -15.96 19.46
CA ILE A 369 -17.34 -16.42 18.21
C ILE A 369 -16.54 -15.27 17.57
N LEU A 370 -17.11 -14.06 17.55
CA LEU A 370 -16.43 -12.87 17.03
C LEU A 370 -15.17 -12.55 17.83
N ASP A 371 -15.27 -12.51 19.16
CA ASP A 371 -14.14 -12.26 20.06
C ASP A 371 -13.05 -13.32 19.90
N HIS A 372 -13.42 -14.61 19.84
CA HIS A 372 -12.48 -15.70 19.60
C HIS A 372 -11.77 -15.57 18.25
N ARG A 373 -12.49 -15.23 17.17
CA ARG A 373 -11.89 -15.04 15.84
C ARG A 373 -10.98 -13.81 15.79
N ALA A 374 -11.33 -12.73 16.49
CA ALA A 374 -10.49 -11.55 16.61
C ALA A 374 -9.16 -11.89 17.29
N LEU A 375 -9.20 -12.57 18.45
CA LEU A 375 -8.00 -13.03 19.16
C LEU A 375 -7.17 -14.01 18.32
N LYS A 376 -7.81 -14.98 17.65
CA LYS A 376 -7.09 -15.93 16.77
C LYS A 376 -6.35 -15.21 15.63
N LYS A 377 -6.98 -14.19 15.04
CA LYS A 377 -6.37 -13.36 14.01
C LYS A 377 -5.15 -12.62 14.57
N LEU A 378 -5.28 -11.94 15.72
CA LEU A 378 -4.16 -11.26 16.39
C LEU A 378 -2.99 -12.22 16.68
N MET A 379 -3.30 -13.42 17.19
CA MET A 379 -2.31 -14.46 17.46
C MET A 379 -1.54 -14.85 16.20
N SER A 380 -2.26 -15.31 15.17
CA SER A 380 -1.64 -15.84 13.95
C SER A 380 -0.95 -14.78 13.09
N THR A 381 -1.46 -13.55 13.07
CA THR A 381 -0.95 -12.47 12.22
C THR A 381 0.21 -11.73 12.87
N TYR A 382 0.22 -11.61 14.21
CA TYR A 382 1.22 -10.79 14.90
C TYR A 382 2.08 -11.61 15.87
N ILE A 383 1.46 -12.29 16.82
CA ILE A 383 2.19 -12.97 17.92
C ILE A 383 3.06 -14.11 17.40
N ASP A 384 2.50 -14.96 16.53
CA ASP A 384 3.21 -16.11 15.97
C ASP A 384 4.16 -15.71 14.83
N ALA A 385 3.74 -14.75 14.00
CA ALA A 385 4.42 -14.42 12.76
C ALA A 385 5.57 -13.43 12.93
N LEU A 386 5.40 -12.33 13.69
CA LEU A 386 6.41 -11.28 13.79
C LEU A 386 7.77 -11.78 14.31
N PRO A 387 7.86 -12.64 15.34
CA PRO A 387 9.15 -13.15 15.80
C PRO A 387 9.94 -13.91 14.73
N GLN A 388 9.25 -14.55 13.77
CA GLN A 388 9.89 -15.31 12.68
C GLN A 388 10.39 -14.40 11.54
N MET A 389 9.99 -13.12 11.55
CA MET A 389 10.36 -12.12 10.55
C MET A 389 11.47 -11.18 11.02
N ILE A 390 11.97 -11.37 12.25
CA ILE A 390 13.12 -10.62 12.75
C ILE A 390 14.34 -11.02 11.92
N ASN A 391 14.99 -10.03 11.31
CA ASN A 391 16.24 -10.25 10.61
C ASN A 391 17.32 -10.65 11.62
N PRO A 392 17.99 -11.81 11.44
CA PRO A 392 18.95 -12.33 12.42
C PRO A 392 20.25 -11.52 12.51
N GLU A 393 20.61 -10.76 11.46
CA GLU A 393 21.83 -9.95 11.44
C GLU A 393 21.65 -8.63 12.20
N THR A 394 20.48 -8.01 12.05
CA THR A 394 20.19 -6.71 12.67
C THR A 394 19.45 -6.84 14.00
N GLY A 395 18.71 -7.94 14.23
CA GLY A 395 17.79 -8.09 15.35
C GLY A 395 16.50 -7.28 15.24
N HIS A 396 16.17 -6.76 14.04
CA HIS A 396 15.04 -5.86 13.80
C HIS A 396 14.01 -6.44 12.83
N LEU A 397 12.79 -5.91 12.88
CA LEU A 397 11.80 -6.07 11.83
C LEU A 397 12.01 -4.98 10.77
N HIS A 398 12.15 -5.39 9.50
CA HIS A 398 12.32 -4.48 8.37
C HIS A 398 11.07 -4.55 7.48
N THR A 399 10.08 -3.72 7.77
CA THR A 399 8.91 -3.58 6.89
C THR A 399 9.31 -2.93 5.57
N SER A 400 8.70 -3.33 4.45
CA SER A 400 8.82 -2.60 3.19
C SER A 400 7.67 -1.58 3.05
N PHE A 401 7.99 -0.30 2.87
CA PHE A 401 7.05 0.78 2.58
C PHE A 401 6.88 0.98 1.08
N ASN A 402 5.66 0.79 0.56
CA ASN A 402 5.39 0.88 -0.87
C ASN A 402 4.70 2.20 -1.23
N GLN A 403 5.35 3.00 -2.08
CA GLN A 403 4.82 4.28 -2.60
C GLN A 403 3.78 4.07 -3.71
N ALA A 404 4.05 3.16 -4.65
CA ALA A 404 3.26 2.96 -5.88
C ALA A 404 2.24 1.81 -5.78
N VAL A 405 1.40 1.80 -4.73
CA VAL A 405 0.38 0.75 -4.53
C VAL A 405 -1.03 1.32 -4.35
N THR A 406 -1.21 2.32 -3.50
CA THR A 406 -2.55 2.87 -3.25
C THR A 406 -2.87 3.95 -4.27
N ALA A 407 -4.07 3.96 -4.87
CA ALA A 407 -4.43 5.03 -5.81
C ALA A 407 -4.60 6.42 -5.16
N THR A 408 -4.61 6.49 -3.83
CA THR A 408 -4.75 7.76 -3.08
C THR A 408 -3.42 8.40 -2.71
N GLY A 409 -2.27 7.77 -2.97
CA GLY A 409 -0.97 8.30 -2.57
C GLY A 409 -0.50 7.88 -1.18
N ARG A 410 -1.35 7.24 -0.36
CA ARG A 410 -0.95 6.73 0.96
C ARG A 410 0.10 5.64 0.83
N LEU A 411 1.07 5.62 1.75
CA LEU A 411 1.99 4.50 1.87
C LEU A 411 1.22 3.23 2.26
N SER A 412 1.68 2.10 1.77
CA SER A 412 1.30 0.78 2.28
C SER A 412 2.53 0.08 2.81
N SER A 413 2.35 -0.93 3.67
CA SER A 413 3.45 -1.72 4.22
C SER A 413 3.27 -3.21 3.95
N SER A 414 4.38 -3.91 3.74
CA SER A 414 4.42 -5.36 3.55
C SER A 414 5.66 -5.96 4.22
N ASN A 415 5.56 -7.24 4.58
CA ASN A 415 6.67 -8.05 5.09
C ASN A 415 7.41 -7.47 6.33
N PRO A 416 6.75 -7.21 7.47
CA PRO A 416 5.32 -7.38 7.77
C PRO A 416 4.47 -6.14 7.44
N ASN A 417 3.15 -6.30 7.35
CA ASN A 417 2.24 -5.17 7.16
C ASN A 417 1.96 -4.47 8.50
N LEU A 418 2.81 -3.52 8.87
CA LEU A 418 2.71 -2.76 10.13
C LEU A 418 1.58 -1.71 10.13
N GLN A 419 1.12 -1.26 8.96
CA GLN A 419 -0.04 -0.37 8.81
C GLN A 419 -1.35 -0.99 9.34
N ASN A 420 -1.43 -2.31 9.40
CA ASN A 420 -2.63 -3.02 9.84
C ASN A 420 -2.65 -3.34 11.34
N ILE A 421 -1.61 -2.96 12.10
CA ILE A 421 -1.57 -3.19 13.54
C ILE A 421 -2.71 -2.40 14.20
N PRO A 422 -3.68 -3.08 14.84
CA PRO A 422 -4.89 -2.41 15.29
C PRO A 422 -4.60 -1.29 16.29
N VAL A 423 -5.19 -0.12 16.03
CA VAL A 423 -5.06 1.09 16.87
C VAL A 423 -6.10 1.11 18.01
N ARG A 424 -7.24 0.44 17.79
CA ARG A 424 -8.42 0.49 18.64
C ARG A 424 -8.67 -0.85 19.30
N GLY A 425 -9.18 -0.81 20.53
CA GLY A 425 -9.45 -1.99 21.35
C GLY A 425 -8.23 -2.37 22.21
N GLU A 426 -8.50 -2.91 23.40
CA GLU A 426 -7.47 -3.29 24.37
C GLU A 426 -6.52 -4.34 23.77
N ASP A 427 -7.06 -5.36 23.12
CA ASP A 427 -6.26 -6.47 22.56
C ASP A 427 -5.32 -6.03 21.42
N GLY A 428 -5.75 -5.07 20.60
CA GLY A 428 -4.91 -4.50 19.54
C GLY A 428 -3.75 -3.67 20.09
N ARG A 429 -4.03 -2.91 21.15
CA ARG A 429 -3.06 -2.08 21.85
C ARG A 429 -1.96 -2.90 22.51
N GLU A 430 -2.29 -4.07 23.06
CA GLU A 430 -1.30 -4.96 23.65
C GLU A 430 -0.21 -5.39 22.65
N ILE A 431 -0.52 -5.53 21.36
CA ILE A 431 0.49 -5.85 20.34
C ILE A 431 1.50 -4.71 20.17
N ARG A 432 1.07 -3.45 20.28
CA ARG A 432 1.96 -2.27 20.17
C ARG A 432 2.97 -2.21 21.30
N LYS A 433 2.65 -2.75 22.48
CA LYS A 433 3.55 -2.82 23.63
C LYS A 433 4.85 -3.58 23.32
N ALA A 434 4.82 -4.52 22.38
CA ALA A 434 6.00 -5.28 21.96
C ALA A 434 6.95 -4.48 21.06
N PHE A 435 6.52 -3.35 20.48
CA PHE A 435 7.38 -2.51 19.65
C PHE A 435 8.10 -1.50 20.54
N VAL A 436 9.43 -1.57 20.55
CA VAL A 436 10.28 -0.82 21.47
C VAL A 436 11.33 -0.03 20.70
N ALA A 437 11.84 1.03 21.32
CA ALA A 437 12.97 1.79 20.78
C ALA A 437 14.26 0.96 20.87
N GLU A 438 15.32 1.44 20.21
CA GLU A 438 16.68 0.92 20.36
C GLU A 438 17.12 0.90 21.83
N GLU A 439 18.11 0.07 22.15
CA GLU A 439 18.64 -0.01 23.52
C GLU A 439 19.17 1.36 23.99
N GLY A 440 18.69 1.84 25.13
CA GLY A 440 19.05 3.15 25.67
C GLY A 440 18.31 4.34 25.03
N CYS A 441 17.45 4.11 24.04
CA CYS A 441 16.62 5.13 23.42
C CYS A 441 15.19 5.14 23.99
N ILE A 442 14.46 6.22 23.70
CA ILE A 442 13.06 6.43 24.02
C ILE A 442 12.23 6.25 22.74
N PHE A 443 11.05 5.65 22.86
CA PHE A 443 10.11 5.57 21.77
C PHE A 443 9.30 6.87 21.75
N PHE A 444 9.37 7.61 20.64
CA PHE A 444 8.65 8.87 20.46
C PHE A 444 7.67 8.74 19.28
N SER A 445 6.44 9.20 19.47
CA SER A 445 5.39 9.18 18.46
C SER A 445 4.81 10.58 18.27
N ALA A 446 4.52 10.92 17.01
CA ALA A 446 3.80 12.14 16.63
C ALA A 446 2.71 11.81 15.59
N ASP A 447 1.46 12.15 15.88
CA ASP A 447 0.28 11.87 15.05
C ASP A 447 -0.44 13.16 14.67
N TYR A 448 -0.82 13.31 13.41
CA TYR A 448 -1.62 14.46 13.01
C TYR A 448 -3.04 14.39 13.56
N SER A 449 -3.42 15.36 14.40
CA SER A 449 -4.72 15.43 15.04
C SER A 449 -5.83 15.69 14.02
N GLN A 450 -6.50 14.61 13.58
CA GLN A 450 -7.68 14.66 12.71
C GLN A 450 -7.42 15.39 11.38
N ILE A 451 -6.27 15.12 10.75
CA ILE A 451 -5.82 15.77 9.52
C ILE A 451 -6.88 15.81 8.42
N GLU A 452 -7.59 14.70 8.19
CA GLU A 452 -8.61 14.63 7.12
C GLU A 452 -9.79 15.61 7.35
N LEU A 453 -10.19 15.81 8.61
CA LEU A 453 -11.23 16.78 8.96
C LEU A 453 -10.74 18.23 8.79
N ARG A 454 -9.46 18.49 9.09
CA ARG A 454 -8.83 19.81 8.87
C ARG A 454 -8.72 20.12 7.39
N ILE A 455 -8.34 19.13 6.58
CA ILE A 455 -8.31 19.24 5.12
C ILE A 455 -9.73 19.45 4.57
N MET A 456 -10.74 18.72 5.05
CA MET A 456 -12.13 18.98 4.64
C MET A 456 -12.55 20.43 4.94
N ALA A 457 -12.22 20.95 6.12
CA ALA A 457 -12.48 22.35 6.46
C ALA A 457 -11.76 23.33 5.53
N HIS A 458 -10.50 23.03 5.19
CA HIS A 458 -9.71 23.82 4.27
C HIS A 458 -10.28 23.83 2.85
N LEU A 459 -10.59 22.65 2.29
CA LEU A 459 -11.09 22.47 0.93
C LEU A 459 -12.51 23.00 0.76
N SER A 460 -13.38 22.82 1.76
CA SER A 460 -14.74 23.36 1.72
C SER A 460 -14.79 24.86 1.94
N GLY A 461 -13.83 25.44 2.68
CA GLY A 461 -13.88 26.84 3.08
C GLY A 461 -14.99 27.14 4.09
N ASP A 462 -15.53 26.13 4.77
CA ASP A 462 -16.64 26.30 5.71
C ASP A 462 -16.21 27.10 6.95
N GLU A 463 -16.78 28.29 7.13
CA GLU A 463 -16.32 29.24 8.15
C GLU A 463 -16.56 28.71 9.57
N HIS A 464 -17.63 27.95 9.79
CA HIS A 464 -17.92 27.39 11.11
C HIS A 464 -16.92 26.29 11.48
N LEU A 465 -16.63 25.39 10.53
CA LEU A 465 -15.67 24.31 10.75
C LEU A 465 -14.25 24.86 10.95
N ILE A 466 -13.85 25.85 10.13
CA ILE A 466 -12.55 26.53 10.25
C ILE A 466 -12.42 27.23 11.61
N GLN A 467 -13.46 27.96 12.04
CA GLN A 467 -13.45 28.67 13.31
C GLN A 467 -13.35 27.72 14.52
N ASP A 468 -14.02 26.58 14.48
CA ASP A 468 -13.94 25.60 15.57
C ASP A 468 -12.55 25.03 15.74
N PHE A 469 -11.87 24.69 14.64
CA PHE A 469 -10.49 24.26 14.69
C PHE A 469 -9.55 25.36 15.18
N ARG A 470 -9.70 26.60 14.68
CA ARG A 470 -8.88 27.74 15.12
C ARG A 470 -9.09 28.10 16.60
N ALA A 471 -10.29 27.84 17.13
CA ALA A 471 -10.61 28.05 18.53
C ALA A 471 -10.16 26.88 19.43
N GLY A 472 -9.53 25.83 18.88
CA GLY A 472 -9.07 24.66 19.64
C GLY A 472 -10.21 23.85 20.25
N LYS A 473 -11.43 23.93 19.69
CA LYS A 473 -12.58 23.17 20.20
C LYS A 473 -12.48 21.71 19.78
N ASP A 474 -13.04 20.82 20.60
CA ASP A 474 -13.34 19.46 20.17
C ASP A 474 -14.38 19.51 19.03
N ILE A 475 -13.92 19.20 17.82
CA ILE A 475 -14.74 19.32 16.60
C ILE A 475 -15.98 18.43 16.63
N HIS A 476 -15.91 17.27 17.29
CA HIS A 476 -17.04 16.36 17.38
C HIS A 476 -18.08 16.87 18.38
N ALA A 477 -17.63 17.38 19.53
CA ALA A 477 -18.52 17.99 20.50
C ALA A 477 -19.12 19.30 19.97
N ALA A 478 -18.33 20.11 19.25
CA ALA A 478 -18.81 21.33 18.59
C ALA A 478 -19.85 21.02 17.50
N THR A 479 -19.67 19.93 16.76
CA THR A 479 -20.66 19.46 15.79
C THR A 479 -21.93 18.96 16.48
N ALA A 480 -21.79 18.16 17.55
CA ALA A 480 -22.93 17.70 18.35
C ALA A 480 -23.74 18.88 18.92
N SER A 481 -23.05 19.88 19.50
CA SER A 481 -23.65 21.11 20.02
C SER A 481 -24.56 21.81 19.02
N ARG A 482 -24.13 21.91 17.75
CA ARG A 482 -24.92 22.55 16.69
C ARG A 482 -26.06 21.68 16.20
N ILE A 483 -25.82 20.39 16.00
CA ILE A 483 -26.84 19.43 15.55
C ILE A 483 -27.97 19.29 16.58
N TYR A 484 -27.63 19.07 17.84
CA TYR A 484 -28.59 18.89 18.93
C TYR A 484 -29.08 20.20 19.54
N LYS A 485 -28.51 21.34 19.12
CA LYS A 485 -28.82 22.70 19.61
C LYS A 485 -28.69 22.81 21.13
N LYS A 486 -27.62 22.23 21.68
CA LYS A 486 -27.26 22.24 23.10
C LYS A 486 -25.93 22.98 23.32
N PRO A 487 -25.72 23.66 24.46
CA PRO A 487 -24.41 24.16 24.85
C PRO A 487 -23.34 23.05 24.81
N LEU A 488 -22.08 23.40 24.53
CA LEU A 488 -20.98 22.44 24.40
C LEU A 488 -20.78 21.63 25.69
N GLU A 489 -21.01 22.27 26.83
CA GLU A 489 -20.87 21.71 28.18
C GLU A 489 -21.98 20.69 28.51
N GLU A 490 -23.09 20.73 27.78
CA GLU A 490 -24.23 19.82 27.95
C GLU A 490 -24.18 18.63 27.00
N ILE A 491 -23.20 18.56 26.10
CA ILE A 491 -23.03 17.45 25.17
C ILE A 491 -22.54 16.23 25.93
N ASP A 492 -23.34 15.17 25.89
CA ASP A 492 -22.97 13.90 26.50
C ASP A 492 -22.02 13.08 25.61
N ARG A 493 -21.50 11.99 26.17
CA ARG A 493 -20.55 11.11 25.47
C ARG A 493 -21.18 10.39 24.27
N ASP A 494 -22.47 10.05 24.33
CA ASP A 494 -23.18 9.37 23.25
C ASP A 494 -23.42 10.32 22.07
N GLU A 495 -23.85 11.54 22.35
CA GLU A 495 -24.03 12.62 21.36
C GLU A 495 -22.72 12.95 20.66
N ARG A 496 -21.62 13.10 21.42
CA ARG A 496 -20.28 13.29 20.85
C ARG A 496 -19.86 12.12 19.98
N ARG A 497 -20.09 10.87 20.43
CA ARG A 497 -19.76 9.65 19.64
C ARG A 497 -20.55 9.62 18.34
N LYS A 498 -21.85 9.92 18.39
CA LYS A 498 -22.74 9.98 17.23
C LYS A 498 -22.30 11.05 16.23
N ALA A 499 -21.96 12.25 16.70
CA ALA A 499 -21.40 13.32 15.86
C ALA A 499 -20.04 12.93 15.26
N LYS A 500 -19.17 12.24 16.01
CA LYS A 500 -17.91 11.69 15.47
C LYS A 500 -18.16 10.73 14.32
N THR A 501 -19.08 9.77 14.49
CA THR A 501 -19.47 8.84 13.43
C THR A 501 -20.06 9.56 12.22
N ALA A 502 -20.87 10.60 12.44
CA ALA A 502 -21.42 11.43 11.38
C ALA A 502 -20.33 12.21 10.62
N ASN A 503 -19.41 12.89 11.32
CA ASN A 503 -18.32 13.65 10.69
C ASN A 503 -17.51 12.77 9.73
N PHE A 504 -16.97 11.65 10.23
CA PHE A 504 -16.21 10.73 9.39
C PHE A 504 -17.09 10.09 8.31
N GLY A 505 -18.32 9.69 8.65
CA GLY A 505 -19.24 9.12 7.68
C GLY A 505 -19.52 10.06 6.51
N ILE A 506 -19.88 11.32 6.79
CA ILE A 506 -20.26 12.31 5.80
C ILE A 506 -19.06 12.71 4.95
N ILE A 507 -17.87 12.87 5.53
CA ILE A 507 -16.63 13.09 4.77
C ILE A 507 -16.42 11.96 3.76
N TYR A 508 -16.70 10.71 4.15
CA TYR A 508 -16.56 9.56 3.25
C TYR A 508 -17.74 9.34 2.30
N GLY A 509 -18.69 10.28 2.22
CA GLY A 509 -19.88 10.19 1.38
C GLY A 509 -20.83 9.06 1.79
N ILE A 510 -20.95 8.77 3.09
CA ILE A 510 -21.86 7.75 3.59
C ILE A 510 -23.32 8.10 3.25
N SER A 511 -24.12 7.10 2.92
CA SER A 511 -25.57 7.28 2.77
C SER A 511 -26.26 7.28 4.14
N ALA A 512 -27.48 7.83 4.21
CA ALA A 512 -28.32 7.73 5.41
C ALA A 512 -28.55 6.28 5.86
N PHE A 513 -28.58 5.32 4.93
CA PHE A 513 -28.66 3.90 5.25
C PHE A 513 -27.40 3.41 5.98
N GLY A 514 -26.22 3.70 5.43
CA GLY A 514 -24.96 3.29 6.05
C GLY A 514 -24.70 4.00 7.39
N LEU A 515 -25.13 5.25 7.52
CA LEU A 515 -25.02 5.98 8.79
C LEU A 515 -25.94 5.40 9.86
N ALA A 516 -27.18 5.08 9.50
CA ALA A 516 -28.15 4.46 10.40
C ALA A 516 -27.63 3.14 10.99
N GLU A 517 -27.01 2.31 10.15
CA GLU A 517 -26.42 1.03 10.57
C GLU A 517 -25.26 1.23 11.55
N ARG A 518 -24.32 2.15 11.27
CA ARG A 518 -23.17 2.42 12.15
C ARG A 518 -23.53 3.08 13.48
N MET A 519 -24.62 3.84 13.50
CA MET A 519 -25.07 4.56 14.69
C MET A 519 -26.15 3.80 15.47
N GLU A 520 -26.64 2.67 14.94
CA GLU A 520 -27.75 1.89 15.47
C GLU A 520 -29.04 2.73 15.66
N VAL A 521 -29.30 3.64 14.71
CA VAL A 521 -30.47 4.56 14.74
C VAL A 521 -31.43 4.28 13.60
N SER A 522 -32.62 4.90 13.63
CA SER A 522 -33.56 4.81 12.53
C SER A 522 -33.01 5.50 11.26
N ARG A 523 -33.43 5.04 10.08
CA ARG A 523 -33.05 5.70 8.81
C ARG A 523 -33.49 7.16 8.74
N THR A 524 -34.64 7.47 9.35
CA THR A 524 -35.15 8.84 9.43
C THR A 524 -34.22 9.70 10.27
N GLU A 525 -33.85 9.23 11.45
CA GLU A 525 -32.92 9.93 12.34
C GLU A 525 -31.55 10.14 11.69
N ALA A 526 -30.99 9.13 11.02
CA ALA A 526 -29.73 9.27 10.29
C ALA A 526 -29.82 10.30 9.15
N LYS A 527 -30.97 10.36 8.45
CA LYS A 527 -31.20 11.39 7.43
C LYS A 527 -31.29 12.78 8.05
N ASP A 528 -32.06 12.93 9.12
CA ASP A 528 -32.22 14.22 9.82
C ASP A 528 -30.88 14.73 10.35
N LEU A 529 -30.00 13.83 10.81
CA LEU A 529 -28.63 14.16 11.21
C LEU A 529 -27.77 14.66 10.03
N ILE A 530 -27.83 14.00 8.88
CA ILE A 530 -27.11 14.44 7.66
C ILE A 530 -27.64 15.80 7.20
N ASP A 531 -28.97 15.96 7.15
CA ASP A 531 -29.59 17.21 6.73
C ASP A 531 -29.24 18.36 7.70
N SER A 532 -29.24 18.09 9.01
CA SER A 532 -28.81 19.07 10.04
C SER A 532 -27.32 19.40 9.93
N TYR A 533 -26.48 18.41 9.61
CA TYR A 533 -25.05 18.62 9.39
C TYR A 533 -24.82 19.57 8.21
N PHE A 534 -25.48 19.36 7.07
CA PHE A 534 -25.33 20.26 5.91
C PHE A 534 -26.00 21.62 6.09
N GLN A 535 -27.01 21.74 6.94
CA GLN A 535 -27.52 23.05 7.35
C GLN A 535 -26.52 23.81 8.22
N THR A 536 -25.74 23.09 9.02
CA THR A 536 -24.72 23.65 9.90
C THR A 536 -23.45 24.00 9.12
N TYR A 537 -23.05 23.16 8.18
CA TYR A 537 -21.84 23.28 7.37
C TYR A 537 -22.19 23.28 5.87
N PRO A 538 -22.85 24.35 5.36
CA PRO A 538 -23.36 24.38 3.99
C PRO A 538 -22.26 24.28 2.94
N LYS A 539 -21.07 24.83 3.23
CA LYS A 539 -19.93 24.81 2.31
C LYS A 539 -19.36 23.42 2.11
N VAL A 540 -19.47 22.54 3.10
CA VAL A 540 -19.09 21.12 2.95
C VAL A 540 -19.95 20.45 1.87
N LYS A 541 -21.26 20.72 1.86
CA LYS A 541 -22.15 20.17 0.82
C LYS A 541 -21.80 20.71 -0.57
N GLU A 542 -21.58 22.03 -0.68
CA GLU A 542 -21.18 22.67 -1.93
C GLU A 542 -19.90 22.05 -2.49
N TYR A 543 -18.88 21.84 -1.64
CA TYR A 543 -17.64 21.17 -2.00
C TYR A 543 -17.86 19.74 -2.48
N MET A 544 -18.64 18.93 -1.78
CA MET A 544 -18.90 17.54 -2.20
C MET A 544 -19.55 17.49 -3.58
N GLU A 545 -20.55 18.33 -3.83
CA GLU A 545 -21.22 18.40 -5.13
C GLU A 545 -20.30 18.94 -6.23
N GLU A 546 -19.45 19.91 -5.92
CA GLU A 546 -18.47 20.44 -6.86
C GLU A 546 -17.39 19.42 -7.22
N SER A 547 -16.86 18.70 -6.23
CA SER A 547 -15.90 17.63 -6.46
C SER A 547 -16.45 16.55 -7.40
N ILE A 548 -17.71 16.14 -7.20
CA ILE A 548 -18.39 15.19 -8.09
C ILE A 548 -18.54 15.77 -9.50
N ARG A 549 -18.97 17.05 -9.63
CA ARG A 549 -19.11 17.70 -10.94
C ARG A 549 -17.77 17.79 -11.68
N ASN A 550 -16.70 18.14 -10.98
CA ASN A 550 -15.35 18.22 -11.54
C ASN A 550 -14.88 16.85 -12.02
N ALA A 551 -15.08 15.81 -11.21
CA ALA A 551 -14.76 14.44 -11.59
C ALA A 551 -15.57 13.97 -12.83
N GLN A 552 -16.86 14.31 -12.92
CA GLN A 552 -17.69 14.00 -14.09
C GLN A 552 -17.24 14.74 -15.35
N GLY A 553 -16.78 15.99 -15.22
CA GLY A 553 -16.32 16.81 -16.34
C GLY A 553 -14.95 16.41 -16.88
N ARG A 554 -14.03 15.97 -16.00
CA ARG A 554 -12.63 15.66 -16.37
C ARG A 554 -12.31 14.17 -16.45
N GLY A 555 -13.09 13.32 -15.79
CA GLY A 555 -12.81 11.88 -15.63
C GLY A 555 -11.84 11.55 -14.50
N TYR A 556 -11.35 12.54 -13.75
CA TYR A 556 -10.45 12.38 -12.61
C TYR A 556 -10.65 13.50 -11.57
N ILE A 557 -10.09 13.31 -10.38
CA ILE A 557 -10.01 14.34 -9.33
C ILE A 557 -8.55 14.52 -8.89
N GLU A 558 -8.21 15.67 -8.29
CA GLU A 558 -6.85 16.04 -7.88
C GLU A 558 -6.77 16.38 -6.38
N THR A 559 -5.60 16.17 -5.77
CA THR A 559 -5.23 16.71 -4.45
C THR A 559 -4.75 18.16 -4.57
N GLU A 560 -4.46 18.80 -3.42
CA GLU A 560 -3.84 20.14 -3.39
C GLU A 560 -2.43 20.16 -4.02
N PHE A 561 -1.79 19.00 -4.14
CA PHE A 561 -0.48 18.83 -4.77
C PHE A 561 -0.59 18.24 -6.18
N HIS A 562 -1.76 18.36 -6.82
CA HIS A 562 -2.05 17.88 -8.17
C HIS A 562 -1.95 16.36 -8.39
N ARG A 563 -1.89 15.56 -7.32
CA ARG A 563 -1.98 14.10 -7.45
C ARG A 563 -3.34 13.72 -8.00
N ARG A 564 -3.36 12.98 -9.11
CA ARG A 564 -4.60 12.54 -9.77
C ARG A 564 -5.11 11.22 -9.22
N ARG A 565 -6.43 11.06 -9.30
CA ARG A 565 -7.11 9.77 -9.23
C ARG A 565 -8.13 9.69 -10.35
N TYR A 566 -7.99 8.71 -11.22
CA TYR A 566 -8.89 8.52 -12.35
C TYR A 566 -10.14 7.75 -11.93
N LEU A 567 -11.29 8.19 -12.42
CA LEU A 567 -12.60 7.68 -12.03
C LEU A 567 -13.38 7.29 -13.28
N PRO A 568 -13.00 6.20 -13.99
CA PRO A 568 -13.63 5.80 -15.26
C PRO A 568 -15.14 5.54 -15.10
N ASP A 569 -15.56 5.13 -13.90
CA ASP A 569 -16.94 4.81 -13.56
C ASP A 569 -17.80 6.00 -13.09
N ILE A 570 -17.24 7.22 -13.06
CA ILE A 570 -17.96 8.42 -12.57
C ILE A 570 -19.20 8.77 -13.41
N SER A 571 -19.22 8.33 -14.67
CA SER A 571 -20.33 8.52 -15.61
C SER A 571 -21.12 7.22 -15.85
N SER A 572 -20.92 6.19 -15.02
CA SER A 572 -21.58 4.90 -15.18
C SER A 572 -23.11 5.01 -15.11
N ARG A 573 -23.81 4.26 -15.97
CA ARG A 573 -25.27 4.14 -15.93
C ARG A 573 -25.76 3.32 -14.73
N ASN A 574 -24.89 2.50 -14.15
CA ASN A 574 -25.19 1.73 -12.95
C ASN A 574 -25.02 2.63 -11.72
N SER A 575 -26.12 2.88 -11.00
CA SER A 575 -26.13 3.79 -9.84
C SER A 575 -25.23 3.32 -8.69
N VAL A 576 -25.03 2.02 -8.51
CA VAL A 576 -24.16 1.47 -7.44
C VAL A 576 -22.70 1.74 -7.78
N VAL A 577 -22.31 1.47 -9.02
CA VAL A 577 -20.95 1.68 -9.53
C VAL A 577 -20.64 3.18 -9.55
N ARG A 578 -21.56 3.99 -10.08
CA ARG A 578 -21.42 5.46 -10.08
C ARG A 578 -21.34 6.02 -8.66
N GLY A 579 -22.21 5.58 -7.74
CA GLY A 579 -22.18 6.04 -6.35
C GLY A 579 -20.91 5.64 -5.60
N TYR A 580 -20.19 4.59 -6.04
CA TYR A 580 -18.86 4.29 -5.53
C TYR A 580 -17.81 5.27 -6.08
N ALA A 581 -17.85 5.58 -7.38
CA ALA A 581 -16.97 6.57 -7.99
C ALA A 581 -17.19 7.99 -7.44
N GLU A 582 -18.45 8.41 -7.23
CA GLU A 582 -18.81 9.70 -6.62
C GLU A 582 -18.25 9.83 -5.19
N ARG A 583 -18.31 8.75 -4.39
CA ARG A 583 -17.66 8.74 -3.06
C ARG A 583 -16.15 8.89 -3.16
N ASN A 584 -15.52 8.21 -4.11
CA ASN A 584 -14.08 8.35 -4.33
C ASN A 584 -13.70 9.75 -4.82
N ALA A 585 -14.54 10.42 -5.61
CA ALA A 585 -14.33 11.81 -6.02
C ALA A 585 -14.23 12.75 -4.81
N VAL A 586 -15.07 12.56 -3.80
CA VAL A 586 -15.01 13.36 -2.56
C VAL A 586 -13.84 12.96 -1.67
N ASN A 587 -13.58 11.66 -1.52
CA ASN A 587 -12.65 11.16 -0.51
C ASN A 587 -11.18 11.30 -0.94
N ALA A 588 -10.90 11.10 -2.24
CA ALA A 588 -9.52 11.04 -2.73
C ALA A 588 -8.75 12.35 -2.56
N PRO A 589 -9.31 13.56 -2.81
CA PRO A 589 -8.62 14.81 -2.53
C PRO A 589 -8.24 14.95 -1.06
N ILE A 590 -9.14 14.56 -0.15
CA ILE A 590 -8.91 14.67 1.30
C ILE A 590 -7.81 13.72 1.75
N GLN A 591 -7.93 12.44 1.39
CA GLN A 591 -6.97 11.40 1.79
C GLN A 591 -5.62 11.57 1.11
N GLY A 592 -5.62 11.98 -0.16
CA GLY A 592 -4.40 12.19 -0.92
C GLY A 592 -3.65 13.42 -0.47
N THR A 593 -4.34 14.55 -0.21
CA THR A 593 -3.70 15.72 0.41
C THR A 593 -3.10 15.36 1.77
N ALA A 594 -3.77 14.54 2.58
CA ALA A 594 -3.20 14.06 3.85
C ALA A 594 -1.93 13.23 3.64
N ALA A 595 -1.95 12.32 2.65
CA ALA A 595 -0.78 11.52 2.30
C ALA A 595 0.40 12.40 1.84
N ASP A 596 0.14 13.36 0.94
CA ASP A 596 1.15 14.29 0.43
C ASP A 596 1.77 15.13 1.55
N ILE A 597 0.95 15.63 2.49
CA ILE A 597 1.39 16.37 3.69
C ILE A 597 2.32 15.53 4.57
N ILE A 598 1.94 14.28 4.85
CA ILE A 598 2.76 13.37 5.68
C ILE A 598 4.10 13.08 4.98
N LYS A 599 4.07 12.77 3.69
CA LYS A 599 5.28 12.52 2.89
C LYS A 599 6.24 13.71 2.91
N LEU A 600 5.71 14.92 2.71
CA LEU A 600 6.52 16.14 2.74
C LEU A 600 7.09 16.41 4.14
N ALA A 601 6.34 16.12 5.21
CA ALA A 601 6.84 16.24 6.57
C ALA A 601 7.98 15.25 6.84
N MET A 602 7.85 14.00 6.38
CA MET A 602 8.93 13.00 6.49
C MET A 602 10.21 13.48 5.82
N VAL A 603 10.10 14.02 4.60
CA VAL A 603 11.25 14.57 3.85
C VAL A 603 11.90 15.72 4.61
N ARG A 604 11.12 16.68 5.12
CA ARG A 604 11.66 17.84 5.85
C ARG A 604 12.32 17.44 7.17
N ILE A 605 11.72 16.50 7.91
CA ILE A 605 12.27 15.97 9.16
C ILE A 605 13.61 15.28 8.88
N ASP A 606 13.69 14.41 7.88
CA ASP A 606 14.95 13.70 7.52
C ASP A 606 16.05 14.70 7.10
N GLN A 607 15.72 15.68 6.25
CA GLN A 607 16.66 16.72 5.85
C GLN A 607 17.17 17.55 7.04
N ARG A 608 16.29 17.86 8.00
CA ARG A 608 16.66 18.61 9.20
C ARG A 608 17.49 17.76 10.16
N PHE A 609 17.19 16.47 10.29
CA PHE A 609 17.99 15.52 11.04
C PHE A 609 19.42 15.43 10.48
N GLU A 610 19.57 15.32 9.15
CA GLU A 610 20.89 15.33 8.52
C GLU A 610 21.63 16.65 8.75
N LYS A 611 20.98 17.78 8.49
CA LYS A 611 21.58 19.11 8.63
C LYS A 611 22.05 19.40 10.05
N GLU A 612 21.28 18.96 11.03
CA GLU A 612 21.55 19.19 12.46
C GLU A 612 22.33 18.03 13.12
N ASN A 613 22.73 17.02 12.34
CA ASN A 613 23.47 15.83 12.80
C ASN A 613 22.77 15.06 13.93
N ILE A 614 21.45 14.93 13.83
CA ILE A 614 20.63 14.14 14.75
C ILE A 614 20.93 12.67 14.56
N ARG A 615 21.21 11.96 15.67
CA ARG A 615 21.49 10.51 15.64
C ARG A 615 20.23 9.68 15.78
N SER A 616 19.19 10.25 16.37
CA SER A 616 17.87 9.66 16.51
C SER A 616 17.27 9.30 15.15
N LYS A 617 16.48 8.23 15.10
CA LYS A 617 16.04 7.59 13.85
C LYS A 617 14.52 7.66 13.70
N MET A 618 14.04 7.98 12.49
CA MET A 618 12.65 7.67 12.09
C MET A 618 12.57 6.17 11.79
N ILE A 619 11.60 5.48 12.36
CA ILE A 619 11.52 4.00 12.33
C ILE A 619 10.22 3.48 11.70
N LEU A 620 9.09 4.16 11.88
CA LEU A 620 7.80 3.73 11.31
C LEU A 620 6.93 4.91 10.88
N GLN A 621 6.15 4.68 9.84
CA GLN A 621 5.02 5.50 9.45
C GLN A 621 3.78 4.61 9.47
N VAL A 622 2.76 4.97 10.24
CA VAL A 622 1.51 4.20 10.37
C VAL A 622 0.32 5.17 10.38
N HIS A 623 -0.59 5.02 9.42
CA HIS A 623 -1.71 5.94 9.22
C HIS A 623 -1.26 7.41 9.06
N ASP A 624 -1.49 8.24 10.07
CA ASP A 624 -1.17 9.67 10.09
C ASP A 624 -0.07 9.97 11.16
N GLU A 625 0.58 8.90 11.66
CA GLU A 625 1.58 8.88 12.73
C GLU A 625 3.00 8.60 12.19
N LEU A 626 3.97 9.31 12.75
CA LEU A 626 5.41 9.09 12.60
C LEU A 626 6.02 8.66 13.93
N ASN A 627 6.81 7.59 13.91
CA ASN A 627 7.44 7.02 15.08
C ASN A 627 8.96 7.04 14.97
N PHE A 628 9.61 7.24 16.11
CA PHE A 628 11.04 7.50 16.22
C PHE A 628 11.66 6.70 17.35
N SER A 629 12.92 6.30 17.16
CA SER A 629 13.80 5.85 18.24
C SER A 629 14.77 6.98 18.56
N VAL A 630 14.66 7.53 19.77
CA VAL A 630 15.25 8.83 20.12
C VAL A 630 16.25 8.69 21.26
N PHE A 631 17.45 9.24 21.09
CA PHE A 631 18.41 9.32 22.19
C PHE A 631 17.85 10.25 23.29
N PRO A 632 17.93 9.89 24.58
CA PRO A 632 17.34 10.69 25.66
C PRO A 632 17.83 12.14 25.68
N GLU A 633 19.10 12.37 25.34
CA GLU A 633 19.70 13.70 25.25
C GLU A 633 19.24 14.54 24.04
N GLU A 634 18.66 13.90 23.01
CA GLU A 634 18.15 14.55 21.80
C GLU A 634 16.62 14.76 21.85
N LEU A 635 15.91 14.22 22.86
CA LEU A 635 14.45 14.13 22.89
C LEU A 635 13.74 15.46 22.67
N GLU A 636 14.05 16.48 23.47
CA GLU A 636 13.39 17.80 23.35
C GLU A 636 13.65 18.44 21.98
N HIS A 637 14.86 18.24 21.44
CA HIS A 637 15.26 18.82 20.16
C HIS A 637 14.60 18.08 18.99
N VAL A 638 14.55 16.75 19.02
CA VAL A 638 13.80 15.92 18.07
C VAL A 638 12.32 16.26 18.10
N LYS A 639 11.72 16.37 19.29
CA LYS A 639 10.32 16.76 19.47
C LYS A 639 10.05 18.12 18.85
N GLN A 640 10.92 19.10 19.09
CA GLN A 640 10.82 20.42 18.48
C GLN A 640 10.85 20.33 16.95
N ILE A 641 11.85 19.65 16.38
CA ILE A 641 11.98 19.48 14.91
C ILE A 641 10.72 18.84 14.34
N VAL A 642 10.27 17.72 14.91
CA VAL A 642 9.14 16.94 14.38
C VAL A 642 7.87 17.77 14.41
N LEU A 643 7.56 18.44 15.52
CA LEU A 643 6.36 19.27 15.62
C LEU A 643 6.42 20.48 14.66
N GLU A 644 7.54 21.19 14.60
CA GLU A 644 7.71 22.33 13.69
C GLU A 644 7.54 21.91 12.23
N GLU A 645 8.22 20.84 11.80
CA GLU A 645 8.14 20.40 10.41
C GLU A 645 6.77 19.82 10.06
N MET A 646 6.11 19.09 10.95
CA MET A 646 4.76 18.56 10.72
C MET A 646 3.72 19.69 10.63
N GLU A 647 3.73 20.62 11.58
CA GLU A 647 2.70 21.67 11.64
C GLU A 647 2.88 22.75 10.57
N ALA A 648 4.13 23.03 10.16
CA ALA A 648 4.46 24.04 9.15
C ALA A 648 4.65 23.49 7.73
N VAL A 649 4.41 22.19 7.51
CA VAL A 649 4.70 21.53 6.22
C VAL A 649 3.93 22.17 5.05
N TYR A 650 2.67 22.53 5.27
CA TYR A 650 1.79 23.09 4.25
C TYR A 650 0.87 24.18 4.85
N PRO A 651 0.85 25.39 4.26
CA PRO A 651 0.03 26.48 4.77
C PRO A 651 -1.46 26.24 4.43
N MET A 652 -2.26 25.92 5.45
CA MET A 652 -3.71 25.76 5.32
C MET A 652 -4.48 26.86 6.07
N GLN A 653 -5.75 27.04 5.69
CA GLN A 653 -6.66 27.93 6.42
C GLN A 653 -6.91 27.44 7.86
N VAL A 654 -6.90 26.12 8.06
CA VAL A 654 -6.92 25.47 9.36
C VAL A 654 -5.50 25.01 9.68
N PRO A 655 -4.90 25.40 10.82
CA PRO A 655 -3.56 24.96 11.15
C PRO A 655 -3.52 23.43 11.27
N LEU A 656 -2.46 22.82 10.75
CA LEU A 656 -2.09 21.46 11.11
C LEU A 656 -1.68 21.45 12.58
N VAL A 657 -2.01 20.36 13.28
CA VAL A 657 -1.62 20.14 14.68
C VAL A 657 -1.14 18.70 14.77
N ALA A 658 -0.02 18.50 15.42
CA ALA A 658 0.50 17.18 15.74
C ALA A 658 0.46 16.96 17.25
N ASP A 659 -0.24 15.91 17.67
CA ASP A 659 -0.15 15.41 19.04
C ASP A 659 1.08 14.50 19.15
N CYS A 660 1.78 14.53 20.28
CA CYS A 660 2.95 13.67 20.48
C CYS A 660 2.97 13.05 21.87
N GLY A 661 3.62 11.90 21.95
CA GLY A 661 3.84 11.15 23.19
C GLY A 661 5.17 10.41 23.15
N GLU A 662 5.63 10.01 24.33
CA GLU A 662 6.90 9.32 24.53
C GLU A 662 6.73 8.19 25.55
N GLY A 663 7.52 7.14 25.42
CA GLY A 663 7.44 5.99 26.30
C GLY A 663 8.53 4.96 26.05
N GLN A 664 8.46 3.85 26.76
CA GLN A 664 9.38 2.72 26.57
C GLN A 664 9.03 1.87 25.35
N ASN A 665 7.76 1.95 24.92
CA ASN A 665 7.21 1.19 23.80
C ASN A 665 6.19 2.04 23.05
N TRP A 666 5.79 1.55 21.88
CA TRP A 666 4.84 2.24 21.00
C TRP A 666 3.48 2.47 21.67
N LEU A 667 3.01 1.56 22.53
CA LEU A 667 1.73 1.75 23.22
C LEU A 667 1.77 2.90 24.23
N GLU A 668 2.88 3.11 24.94
CA GLU A 668 3.02 4.21 25.89
C GLU A 668 3.15 5.57 25.19
N ALA A 669 3.83 5.59 24.05
CA ALA A 669 4.03 6.80 23.25
C ALA A 669 2.77 7.23 22.46
N HIS A 670 1.86 6.29 22.17
CA HIS A 670 0.62 6.49 21.43
C HIS A 670 -0.59 6.74 22.35
#